data_AF-A0A7W4GB17-F1
#
_entry.id   AF-A0A7W4GB17-F1
#
_cell.length_a   1.000
_cell.length_b   1.000
_cell.length_c   1.000
_cell.angle_alpha   90.00
_cell.angle_beta   90.00
_cell.angle_gamma   90.00
#
_symmetry.space_group_name_H-M   'P 1'
#
loop_
_entity.id
_entity.type
_entity.pdbx_description
1 polymer ?
#
loop_
_entity_poly.entity_id
_entity_poly.type
_entity_poly.pdbx_seq_one_letter_code
_entity_poly.pdbx_strand_id
1 'polypeptide(L)'
;MAAFTASQASVTNGSKVVTINSGESIANIRQGDFLFLAGFLVEINRGYVGAASQQYIELVKNWANSSQSSQSAVVIPTTGDFRAAVDAINNANKNVNDNFVAMQDWQTKTGTVTFTNQDGTTTTVKTLKQIEADNAAQMDAYHPFPWAMRKVEFEARRAANNEKFAASGFVHLGKQYDIGDGSNVVNQGLWMPTYTPEDANSFYLGRSNTESSTGDSKTSNPQLNISGVTTMLGRLSVIHNGRVKVKLPPAEDGTCTYDSATGVSITHATPAIAFASETTTNKVVTDRVDMWGFEAFLREINDADPFVYANGLIQSQATSINGVPTVTDNVRPTTYFAWYEGDTTSAGKGVNWQTATEAQRIAIASDPDNNIYFDDSTGKFYQWCVRGRSFFGLTNQDWDRIDSVSTYLTYKSGTKGAGVQPQGVRNTDDGYRYDSQFALYVSAASPELVREGIIEKGAYKVRVSGDGTNDTLYGSAGECHFLVCGTVNRLNKGAYHPSFNPLGASLFEGTNQGGSFWYGNNAPNLSSKLQCFTEISVNNSSPNSGSIGNISGRSDGRYYDAIYSSGQGGVCRDMRYGSSGLKKEDFENSNRSLISGTYRGLDNLKVSKVIDSGYWLSSNHSNKLSKWINYQGDVVVYLNSVDLGIGNGDSLIVIDFTKNIIFRLSNLYDCNVSTVKCLLSDVFPLQGVFPTGSGSASGTVYLIHESNLDNSIGDGLYHTDVQGGPAEILLCDDLKNGWVGNWIHDIPDGIKDLFELTRPYTGIGTDITCTYTLDNGATWTKDLTAISSSLRNTVTVTDMPANQLTIWQYQTQANVTKKALNVAPYGFLEGMGPVFISSRARAETARILGYSLISKVLKSQNSSAVGKDHEILPLTKTQFGDGFEKLISIGTFISEHSSIGIAPPTTAASSAFKALSYNVVDSQQAFINYAYIELKHNGTDWGDDSKIHIADNQTTMLDENGNTVLVGTARCVEPLGWIKNEK
;
A
#
# COMPACT_ATOMS: atom_id res chain seq x y z
N MET A 1 -31.78 87.27 34.08
CA MET A 1 -32.54 86.77 35.25
C MET A 1 -31.74 87.21 36.48
N ALA A 2 -32.30 88.04 37.38
CA ALA A 2 -31.55 88.56 38.52
C ALA A 2 -31.09 87.39 39.41
N ALA A 3 -29.77 87.25 39.61
CA ALA A 3 -29.19 86.10 40.33
C ALA A 3 -29.39 86.20 41.85
N PHE A 4 -29.72 87.39 42.34
CA PHE A 4 -30.06 87.64 43.73
C PHE A 4 -30.86 88.95 43.85
N THR A 5 -31.83 88.96 44.76
CA THR A 5 -32.57 90.15 45.17
C THR A 5 -32.72 90.15 46.68
N ALA A 6 -32.46 91.28 47.32
CA ALA A 6 -32.75 91.49 48.73
C ALA A 6 -33.82 92.55 48.89
N SER A 7 -34.82 92.29 49.73
CA SER A 7 -35.89 93.24 49.97
C SER A 7 -35.42 94.46 50.77
N GLN A 8 -34.45 94.30 51.68
CA GLN A 8 -33.84 95.38 52.46
C GLN A 8 -32.33 95.21 52.61
N ALA A 9 -31.57 96.21 52.17
CA ALA A 9 -30.13 96.30 52.33
C ALA A 9 -29.73 97.72 52.76
N SER A 10 -28.63 97.82 53.50
CA SER A 10 -28.10 99.08 54.02
C SER A 10 -26.61 99.20 53.79
N VAL A 11 -26.15 100.41 53.49
CA VAL A 11 -24.73 100.73 53.35
C VAL A 11 -24.46 102.14 53.85
N THR A 12 -23.40 102.31 54.64
CA THR A 12 -22.97 103.61 55.14
C THR A 12 -22.08 104.29 54.09
N ASN A 13 -22.23 105.61 53.90
CA ASN A 13 -21.33 106.41 53.08
C ASN A 13 -19.86 106.16 53.48
N GLY A 14 -19.01 105.92 52.48
CA GLY A 14 -17.60 105.59 52.69
C GLY A 14 -17.31 104.14 53.06
N SER A 15 -18.32 103.30 53.33
CA SER A 15 -18.15 101.87 53.62
C SER A 15 -18.07 101.02 52.35
N LYS A 16 -17.31 99.92 52.38
CA LYS A 16 -17.39 98.87 51.34
C LYS A 16 -18.46 97.84 51.62
N VAL A 17 -19.05 97.84 52.81
CA VAL A 17 -19.88 96.75 53.29
C VAL A 17 -21.34 97.15 53.20
N VAL A 18 -22.06 96.46 52.33
CA VAL A 18 -23.52 96.49 52.27
C VAL A 18 -24.04 95.35 53.14
N THR A 19 -24.86 95.66 54.12
CA THR A 19 -25.54 94.69 54.97
C THR A 19 -26.87 94.32 54.35
N ILE A 20 -27.13 93.02 54.16
CA ILE A 20 -28.42 92.53 53.69
C ILE A 20 -29.30 92.29 54.91
N ASN A 21 -30.12 93.29 55.24
CA ASN A 21 -30.96 93.30 56.44
C ASN A 21 -32.08 92.25 56.38
N SER A 22 -32.59 91.96 55.18
CA SER A 22 -33.69 91.02 54.97
C SER A 22 -33.27 89.54 55.00
N GLY A 23 -31.96 89.25 55.09
CA GLY A 23 -31.43 87.91 55.38
C GLY A 23 -31.33 86.94 54.20
N GLU A 24 -31.60 87.36 52.95
CA GLU A 24 -31.48 86.50 51.78
C GLU A 24 -30.03 86.01 51.56
N SER A 25 -29.88 84.77 51.11
CA SER A 25 -28.56 84.14 50.94
C SER A 25 -27.77 84.75 49.79
N ILE A 26 -26.54 85.19 50.06
CA ILE A 26 -25.61 85.74 49.05
C ILE A 26 -24.82 84.67 48.30
N ALA A 27 -25.12 83.38 48.48
CA ALA A 27 -24.32 82.25 47.99
C ALA A 27 -24.10 82.24 46.45
N ASN A 28 -24.98 82.90 45.68
CA ASN A 28 -24.90 82.97 44.22
C ASN A 28 -24.26 84.26 43.69
N ILE A 29 -23.84 85.17 44.57
CA ILE A 29 -23.11 86.38 44.18
C ILE A 29 -21.66 85.99 43.89
N ARG A 30 -21.12 86.47 42.77
CA ARG A 30 -19.71 86.27 42.37
C ARG A 30 -18.97 87.59 42.35
N GLN A 31 -17.64 87.53 42.45
CA GLN A 31 -16.78 88.69 42.28
C GLN A 31 -16.98 89.26 40.86
N GLY A 32 -17.10 90.57 40.74
CA GLY A 32 -17.33 91.26 39.48
C GLY A 32 -18.81 91.40 39.08
N ASP A 33 -19.75 90.80 39.83
CA ASP A 33 -21.17 91.09 39.67
C ASP A 33 -21.48 92.55 40.06
N PHE A 34 -22.55 93.12 39.54
CA PHE A 34 -22.96 94.48 39.89
C PHE A 34 -24.14 94.47 40.88
N LEU A 35 -23.99 95.16 42.00
CA LEU A 35 -25.08 95.48 42.92
C LEU A 35 -25.79 96.75 42.45
N PHE A 36 -27.09 96.65 42.24
CA PHE A 36 -27.99 97.78 42.08
C PHE A 36 -28.73 98.03 43.40
N LEU A 37 -28.47 99.16 44.04
CA LEU A 37 -29.06 99.54 45.33
C LEU A 37 -29.46 101.02 45.31
N ALA A 38 -30.72 101.32 45.62
CA ALA A 38 -31.25 102.68 45.68
C ALA A 38 -30.99 103.53 44.41
N GLY A 39 -31.02 102.91 43.23
CA GLY A 39 -30.79 103.59 41.95
C GLY A 39 -29.33 103.62 41.48
N PHE A 40 -28.38 103.15 42.30
CA PHE A 40 -26.96 103.16 41.97
C PHE A 40 -26.44 101.76 41.66
N LEU A 41 -25.63 101.65 40.61
CA LEU A 41 -24.96 100.43 40.22
C LEU A 41 -23.49 100.48 40.69
N VAL A 42 -23.06 99.48 41.45
CA VAL A 42 -21.70 99.36 41.98
C VAL A 42 -21.18 97.94 41.85
N GLU A 43 -19.88 97.79 41.65
CA GLU A 43 -19.28 96.46 41.48
C GLU A 43 -19.04 95.77 42.82
N ILE A 44 -19.36 94.49 42.86
CA ILE A 44 -19.22 93.62 44.01
C ILE A 44 -17.85 92.95 43.98
N ASN A 45 -17.14 93.02 45.10
CA ASN A 45 -15.93 92.24 45.33
C ASN A 45 -16.27 90.80 45.72
N ARG A 46 -17.18 90.62 46.68
CA ARG A 46 -17.67 89.29 47.12
C ARG A 46 -18.91 89.42 47.99
N GLY A 47 -19.73 88.37 48.06
CA GLY A 47 -20.66 88.16 49.18
C GLY A 47 -20.00 87.33 50.28
N TYR A 48 -20.28 87.63 51.55
CA TYR A 48 -19.79 86.82 52.67
C TYR A 48 -20.73 86.90 53.89
N VAL A 49 -20.63 85.92 54.78
CA VAL A 49 -21.41 85.84 56.02
C VAL A 49 -20.53 86.28 57.19
N GLY A 50 -21.02 87.21 58.02
CA GLY A 50 -20.31 87.64 59.23
C GLY A 50 -20.61 86.78 60.46
N ALA A 51 -19.94 87.08 61.57
CA ALA A 51 -19.96 86.27 62.80
C ALA A 51 -21.35 86.08 63.44
N ALA A 52 -22.33 86.94 63.13
CA ALA A 52 -23.71 86.84 63.61
C ALA A 52 -24.67 86.14 62.61
N SER A 53 -24.15 85.40 61.63
CA SER A 53 -24.90 84.88 60.47
C SER A 53 -25.54 85.95 59.58
N GLN A 54 -25.12 87.21 59.74
CA GLN A 54 -25.58 88.33 58.92
C GLN A 54 -24.91 88.28 57.53
N GLN A 55 -25.72 88.44 56.49
CA GLN A 55 -25.30 88.41 55.10
C GLN A 55 -24.75 89.78 54.66
N TYR A 56 -23.56 89.81 54.07
CA TYR A 56 -22.91 91.03 53.60
C TYR A 56 -22.48 90.93 52.14
N ILE A 57 -22.50 92.06 51.46
CA ILE A 57 -21.87 92.25 50.15
C ILE A 57 -20.74 93.26 50.34
N GLU A 58 -19.51 92.83 50.06
CA GLU A 58 -18.35 93.71 49.96
C GLU A 58 -18.26 94.28 48.54
N LEU A 59 -18.19 95.60 48.44
CA LEU A 59 -18.01 96.33 47.19
C LEU A 59 -16.51 96.46 46.88
N VAL A 60 -16.17 96.54 45.60
CA VAL A 60 -14.78 96.75 45.17
C VAL A 60 -14.26 98.11 45.68
N LYS A 61 -15.09 99.15 45.56
CA LYS A 61 -14.80 100.52 45.99
C LYS A 61 -15.73 100.93 47.13
N ASN A 62 -15.30 101.89 47.95
CA ASN A 62 -16.14 102.46 49.01
C ASN A 62 -17.41 103.04 48.38
N TRP A 63 -18.55 102.87 49.07
CA TRP A 63 -19.83 103.43 48.66
C TRP A 63 -19.74 104.95 48.65
N ALA A 64 -19.66 105.52 47.45
CA ALA A 64 -19.44 106.94 47.24
C ALA A 64 -20.71 107.79 47.39
N ASN A 65 -21.89 107.15 47.46
CA ASN A 65 -23.18 107.83 47.56
C ASN A 65 -23.59 108.01 49.03
N SER A 66 -24.64 108.81 49.29
CA SER A 66 -25.19 108.97 50.64
C SER A 66 -25.58 107.61 51.24
N SER A 67 -25.51 107.50 52.58
CA SER A 67 -25.86 106.28 53.30
C SER A 67 -27.27 105.83 52.95
N GLN A 68 -27.42 104.56 52.60
CA GLN A 68 -28.72 103.95 52.28
C GLN A 68 -29.14 103.05 53.44
N SER A 69 -30.40 103.12 53.82
CA SER A 69 -30.98 102.27 54.87
C SER A 69 -32.22 101.56 54.35
N SER A 70 -32.25 100.24 54.56
CA SER A 70 -33.35 99.31 54.22
C SER A 70 -33.92 99.47 52.80
N GLN A 71 -33.04 99.72 51.81
CA GLN A 71 -33.41 99.85 50.40
C GLN A 71 -33.39 98.48 49.72
N SER A 72 -34.26 98.24 48.73
CA SER A 72 -34.19 97.00 47.94
C SER A 72 -32.93 96.95 47.09
N ALA A 73 -32.33 95.76 47.01
CA ALA A 73 -31.09 95.51 46.31
C ALA A 73 -31.27 94.40 45.27
N VAL A 74 -30.66 94.56 44.11
CA VAL A 74 -30.64 93.53 43.05
C VAL A 74 -29.21 93.32 42.62
N VAL A 75 -28.78 92.07 42.49
CA VAL A 75 -27.48 91.77 41.89
C VAL A 75 -27.66 91.31 40.45
N ILE A 76 -26.95 92.00 39.57
CA ILE A 76 -26.88 91.73 38.14
C ILE A 76 -25.59 90.95 37.90
N PRO A 77 -25.67 89.65 37.56
CA PRO A 77 -24.48 88.85 37.31
C PRO A 77 -23.73 89.33 36.06
N THR A 78 -22.40 89.24 36.06
CA THR A 78 -21.59 89.49 34.84
C THR A 78 -21.25 88.20 34.09
N THR A 79 -20.81 88.31 32.82
CA THR A 79 -20.52 87.18 31.92
C THR A 79 -19.23 86.41 32.23
N GLY A 80 -18.67 86.53 33.45
CA GLY A 80 -17.41 85.89 33.84
C GLY A 80 -17.39 84.38 33.58
N ASP A 81 -18.47 83.68 33.96
CA ASP A 81 -18.61 82.24 33.74
C ASP A 81 -18.76 81.87 32.25
N PHE A 82 -19.40 82.75 31.45
CA PHE A 82 -19.53 82.54 30.00
C PHE A 82 -18.17 82.66 29.30
N ARG A 83 -17.32 83.61 29.72
CA ARG A 83 -15.96 83.76 29.17
C ARG A 83 -15.10 82.54 29.49
N ALA A 84 -15.13 82.05 30.73
CA ALA A 84 -14.42 80.84 31.13
C ALA A 84 -14.89 79.61 30.33
N ALA A 85 -16.19 79.48 30.07
CA ALA A 85 -16.73 78.40 29.24
C ALA A 85 -16.28 78.50 27.77
N VAL A 86 -16.26 79.70 27.20
CA VAL A 86 -15.80 79.94 25.82
C VAL A 86 -14.32 79.63 25.67
N ASP A 87 -13.48 80.04 26.63
CA ASP A 87 -12.04 79.74 26.60
C ASP A 87 -11.77 78.23 26.71
N ALA A 88 -12.53 77.52 27.55
CA ALA A 88 -12.44 76.07 27.66
C ALA A 88 -12.83 75.35 26.36
N ILE A 89 -13.90 75.78 25.70
CA ILE A 89 -14.35 75.21 24.41
C ILE A 89 -13.34 75.49 23.30
N ASN A 90 -12.78 76.70 23.24
CA ASN A 90 -11.77 77.05 22.24
C ASN A 90 -10.49 76.23 22.41
N ASN A 91 -10.05 76.01 23.65
CA ASN A 91 -8.89 75.16 23.95
C ASN A 91 -9.15 73.69 23.60
N ALA A 92 -10.35 73.17 23.88
CA ALA A 92 -10.75 71.82 23.49
C ALA A 92 -10.77 71.65 21.97
N ASN A 93 -11.38 72.60 21.24
CA ASN A 93 -11.43 72.58 19.78
C ASN A 93 -10.04 72.66 19.15
N LYS A 94 -9.14 73.49 19.72
CA LYS A 94 -7.76 73.58 19.25
C LYS A 94 -7.02 72.26 19.44
N ASN A 95 -7.12 71.63 20.62
CA ASN A 95 -6.48 70.35 20.90
C ASN A 95 -6.99 69.23 19.95
N VAL A 96 -8.30 69.17 19.72
CA VAL A 96 -8.91 68.19 18.80
C VAL A 96 -8.44 68.41 17.36
N ASN A 97 -8.43 69.66 16.88
CA ASN A 97 -8.01 69.98 15.52
C ASN A 97 -6.52 69.70 15.28
N ASP A 98 -5.65 70.04 16.24
CA ASP A 98 -4.21 69.80 16.14
C ASP A 98 -3.91 68.28 16.16
N ASN A 99 -4.61 67.51 16.99
CA ASN A 99 -4.46 66.04 17.02
C ASN A 99 -5.10 65.35 15.81
N PHE A 100 -6.06 65.97 15.12
CA PHE A 100 -6.66 65.41 13.89
C PHE A 100 -5.62 65.34 12.75
N VAL A 101 -4.80 66.37 12.59
CA VAL A 101 -3.69 66.37 11.63
C VAL A 101 -2.65 65.31 12.00
N ALA A 102 -2.29 65.21 13.28
CA ALA A 102 -1.37 64.17 13.77
C ALA A 102 -1.91 62.75 13.52
N MET A 103 -3.23 62.53 13.63
CA MET A 103 -3.87 61.25 13.33
C MET A 103 -3.87 60.92 11.84
N GLN A 104 -4.11 61.91 10.98
CA GLN A 104 -4.02 61.73 9.53
C GLN A 104 -2.57 61.39 9.10
N ASP A 105 -1.59 62.09 9.66
CA ASP A 105 -0.17 61.82 9.45
C ASP A 105 0.23 60.46 10.01
N TRP A 106 -0.33 60.04 11.15
CA TRP A 106 -0.10 58.71 11.71
C TRP A 106 -0.49 57.58 10.74
N GLN A 107 -1.58 57.74 10.00
CA GLN A 107 -2.05 56.75 9.04
C GLN A 107 -1.30 56.78 7.71
N THR A 108 -0.85 57.97 7.26
CA THR A 108 -0.44 58.17 5.87
C THR A 108 1.06 58.38 5.66
N LYS A 109 1.80 58.84 6.66
CA LYS A 109 3.25 59.15 6.54
C LYS A 109 4.10 58.06 7.19
N THR A 110 5.38 57.98 6.81
CA THR A 110 6.42 57.18 7.47
C THR A 110 7.14 58.02 8.56
N GLY A 111 7.71 57.36 9.57
CA GLY A 111 8.38 58.00 10.71
C GLY A 111 7.58 57.98 12.03
N THR A 112 7.51 59.13 12.69
CA THR A 112 6.79 59.30 13.98
C THR A 112 5.88 60.52 13.92
N VAL A 113 4.81 60.50 14.71
CA VAL A 113 3.92 61.65 14.93
C VAL A 113 3.80 61.93 16.42
N THR A 114 3.46 63.16 16.77
CA THR A 114 3.33 63.59 18.17
C THR A 114 1.92 64.09 18.42
N PHE A 115 1.24 63.45 19.38
CA PHE A 115 -0.05 63.89 19.90
C PHE A 115 0.15 64.79 21.10
N THR A 116 -0.70 65.81 21.25
CA THR A 116 -0.68 66.72 22.41
C THR A 116 -1.85 66.41 23.33
N ASN A 117 -1.55 66.05 24.57
CA ASN A 117 -2.54 65.77 25.60
C ASN A 117 -3.23 67.06 26.10
N GLN A 118 -4.34 66.91 26.81
CA GLN A 118 -5.13 68.03 27.32
C GLN A 118 -4.36 68.93 28.31
N ASP A 119 -3.39 68.37 29.02
CA ASP A 119 -2.51 69.10 29.97
C ASP A 119 -1.31 69.79 29.28
N GLY A 120 -1.22 69.71 27.95
CA GLY A 120 -0.12 70.27 27.16
C GLY A 120 1.13 69.37 27.06
N THR A 121 1.12 68.20 27.70
CA THR A 121 2.17 67.19 27.49
C THR A 121 2.04 66.55 26.11
N THR A 122 3.12 65.95 25.61
CA THR A 122 3.13 65.34 24.28
C THR A 122 3.46 63.85 24.35
N THR A 123 2.92 63.07 23.40
CA THR A 123 3.18 61.64 23.24
C THR A 123 3.55 61.37 21.80
N THR A 124 4.78 60.88 21.58
CA THR A 124 5.28 60.53 20.24
C THR A 124 5.11 59.04 19.99
N VAL A 125 4.50 58.68 18.86
CA VAL A 125 4.29 57.30 18.44
C VAL A 125 4.79 57.07 17.02
N LYS A 126 5.14 55.83 16.69
CA LYS A 126 5.44 55.44 15.30
C LYS A 126 4.18 55.51 14.46
N THR A 127 4.32 55.95 13.21
CA THR A 127 3.21 55.93 12.25
C THR A 127 2.91 54.51 11.78
N LEU A 128 1.70 54.27 11.29
CA LEU A 128 1.27 52.96 10.78
C LEU A 128 2.20 52.48 9.66
N LYS A 129 2.55 53.35 8.72
CA LYS A 129 3.48 53.01 7.63
C LYS A 129 4.90 52.72 8.11
N GLN A 130 5.34 53.34 9.21
CA GLN A 130 6.62 52.99 9.81
C GLN A 130 6.56 51.63 10.51
N ILE A 131 5.46 51.30 11.19
CA ILE A 131 5.28 49.99 11.83
C ILE A 131 5.23 48.88 10.77
N GLU A 132 4.50 49.09 9.67
CA GLU A 132 4.48 48.16 8.53
C GLU A 132 5.88 47.97 7.92
N ALA A 133 6.62 49.06 7.70
CA ALA A 133 7.98 49.02 7.16
C ALA A 133 8.98 48.35 8.12
N ASP A 134 8.90 48.65 9.42
CA ASP A 134 9.73 48.02 10.46
C ASP A 134 9.44 46.53 10.55
N ASN A 135 8.17 46.10 10.47
CA ASN A 135 7.80 44.68 10.44
C ASN A 135 8.30 43.98 9.18
N ALA A 136 8.16 44.60 8.00
CA ALA A 136 8.68 44.04 6.75
C ALA A 136 10.21 43.90 6.82
N ALA A 137 10.91 44.95 7.26
CA ALA A 137 12.36 44.92 7.44
C ALA A 137 12.81 43.90 8.51
N GLN A 138 12.02 43.70 9.58
CA GLN A 138 12.27 42.62 10.54
C GLN A 138 12.10 41.24 9.91
N MET A 139 11.02 41.03 9.14
CA MET A 139 10.79 39.76 8.45
C MET A 139 11.91 39.43 7.46
N ASP A 140 12.37 40.43 6.70
CA ASP A 140 13.51 40.32 5.78
C ASP A 140 14.84 40.12 6.52
N ALA A 141 15.02 40.72 7.71
CA ALA A 141 16.20 40.52 8.54
C ALA A 141 16.25 39.14 9.21
N TYR A 142 15.10 38.52 9.48
CA TYR A 142 15.02 37.21 10.15
C TYR A 142 14.99 36.02 9.18
N HIS A 143 14.71 36.23 7.90
CA HIS A 143 14.71 35.15 6.92
C HIS A 143 15.85 35.36 5.91
N PRO A 144 17.06 34.83 6.17
CA PRO A 144 18.25 35.09 5.36
C PRO A 144 18.14 34.65 3.89
N PHE A 145 17.13 33.85 3.55
CA PHE A 145 16.90 33.32 2.20
C PHE A 145 15.41 33.41 1.79
N PRO A 146 14.83 34.62 1.55
CA PRO A 146 13.40 34.86 1.26
C PRO A 146 12.82 34.08 0.07
N TRP A 147 13.68 33.58 -0.80
CA TRP A 147 13.33 32.78 -1.96
C TRP A 147 13.19 31.27 -1.68
N ALA A 148 13.61 30.79 -0.50
CA ALA A 148 13.49 29.40 -0.09
C ALA A 148 12.29 29.18 0.84
N MET A 149 11.68 28.00 0.75
CA MET A 149 10.65 27.57 1.69
C MET A 149 11.21 27.45 3.12
N ARG A 150 10.45 27.89 4.11
CA ARG A 150 10.80 27.70 5.54
C ARG A 150 10.36 26.33 6.02
N LYS A 151 11.05 25.77 7.02
CA LYS A 151 10.64 24.52 7.67
C LYS A 151 9.18 24.53 8.13
N VAL A 152 8.73 25.63 8.74
CA VAL A 152 7.33 25.80 9.19
C VAL A 152 6.33 25.70 8.03
N GLU A 153 6.65 26.26 6.88
CA GLU A 153 5.81 26.18 5.68
C GLU A 153 5.82 24.76 5.10
N PHE A 154 6.99 24.12 5.06
CA PHE A 154 7.14 22.74 4.60
C PHE A 154 6.34 21.76 5.46
N GLU A 155 6.42 21.88 6.79
CA GLU A 155 5.67 21.04 7.73
C GLU A 155 4.15 21.31 7.65
N ALA A 156 3.73 22.54 7.37
CA ALA A 156 2.31 22.84 7.10
C ALA A 156 1.81 22.12 5.82
N ARG A 157 2.63 22.06 4.75
CA ARG A 157 2.31 21.28 3.54
C ARG A 157 2.22 19.78 3.85
N ARG A 158 3.15 19.24 4.64
CA ARG A 158 3.11 17.84 5.09
C ARG A 158 1.85 17.53 5.88
N ALA A 159 1.49 18.38 6.83
CA ALA A 159 0.28 18.23 7.64
C ALA A 159 -0.99 18.24 6.77
N ALA A 160 -1.09 19.17 5.81
CA ALA A 160 -2.20 19.22 4.87
C ALA A 160 -2.29 17.95 3.99
N ASN A 161 -1.16 17.40 3.56
CA ASN A 161 -1.11 16.13 2.82
C ASN A 161 -1.51 14.93 3.69
N ASN A 162 -1.07 14.90 4.95
CA ASN A 162 -1.46 13.86 5.91
C ASN A 162 -2.96 13.88 6.23
N GLU A 163 -3.60 15.06 6.19
CA GLU A 163 -5.05 15.18 6.28
C GLU A 163 -5.76 14.78 4.97
N LYS A 164 -5.14 15.07 3.82
CA LYS A 164 -5.69 14.76 2.49
C LYS A 164 -5.70 13.26 2.20
N PHE A 165 -4.58 12.58 2.42
CA PHE A 165 -4.37 11.17 2.06
C PHE A 165 -4.77 10.21 3.19
N ALA A 166 -5.10 8.97 2.84
CA ALA A 166 -5.44 7.91 3.80
C ALA A 166 -4.19 7.24 4.38
N ALA A 167 -3.14 7.15 3.56
CA ALA A 167 -1.87 6.49 3.88
C ALA A 167 -0.75 7.00 2.95
N SER A 168 0.50 6.64 3.28
CA SER A 168 1.61 6.65 2.32
C SER A 168 1.34 5.67 1.17
N GLY A 169 1.76 6.04 -0.04
CA GLY A 169 1.49 5.27 -1.26
C GLY A 169 1.61 6.10 -2.53
N PHE A 170 1.01 5.63 -3.61
CA PHE A 170 1.03 6.34 -4.90
C PHE A 170 -0.10 7.36 -4.98
N VAL A 171 0.22 8.61 -5.28
CA VAL A 171 -0.76 9.64 -5.66
C VAL A 171 -1.21 9.40 -7.11
N HIS A 172 -0.24 9.13 -7.98
CA HIS A 172 -0.45 8.71 -9.36
C HIS A 172 0.50 7.56 -9.68
N LEU A 173 0.01 6.51 -10.33
CA LEU A 173 0.83 5.37 -10.73
C LEU A 173 1.72 5.66 -11.94
N GLY A 174 1.41 6.73 -12.70
CA GLY A 174 2.04 7.02 -13.99
C GLY A 174 1.32 6.30 -15.13
N LYS A 175 1.45 6.82 -16.36
CA LYS A 175 1.04 6.09 -17.57
C LYS A 175 2.17 5.16 -17.99
N GLN A 176 1.85 4.06 -18.65
CA GLN A 176 2.85 3.17 -19.21
C GLN A 176 3.19 3.56 -20.67
N TYR A 177 4.37 3.12 -21.10
CA TYR A 177 4.77 3.23 -22.50
C TYR A 177 3.96 2.23 -23.33
N ASP A 178 3.36 2.68 -24.43
CA ASP A 178 2.66 1.80 -25.36
C ASP A 178 3.66 1.12 -26.29
N ILE A 179 4.00 -0.12 -25.97
CA ILE A 179 4.88 -0.98 -26.77
C ILE A 179 4.12 -1.82 -27.80
N GLY A 180 2.82 -1.58 -28.01
CA GLY A 180 1.99 -2.33 -28.96
C GLY A 180 1.66 -3.77 -28.55
N ASP A 181 2.27 -4.25 -27.46
CA ASP A 181 2.04 -5.56 -26.87
C ASP A 181 1.51 -5.41 -25.44
N GLY A 182 0.19 -5.56 -25.29
CA GLY A 182 -0.49 -5.45 -24.00
C GLY A 182 -0.05 -6.49 -22.97
N SER A 183 0.67 -7.56 -23.37
CA SER A 183 1.12 -8.64 -22.47
C SER A 183 2.24 -8.21 -21.51
N ASN A 184 2.87 -7.06 -21.75
CA ASN A 184 3.99 -6.57 -20.96
C ASN A 184 3.57 -5.50 -19.92
N VAL A 185 2.29 -5.41 -19.59
CA VAL A 185 1.79 -4.49 -18.55
C VAL A 185 1.28 -5.31 -17.37
N VAL A 186 1.77 -5.01 -16.16
CA VAL A 186 1.28 -5.65 -14.93
C VAL A 186 0.02 -4.96 -14.45
N ASN A 187 0.09 -3.64 -14.38
CA ASN A 187 -0.97 -2.74 -13.94
C ASN A 187 -0.60 -1.32 -14.38
N GLN A 188 -1.48 -0.35 -14.14
CA GLN A 188 -1.28 1.06 -14.47
C GLN A 188 0.14 1.53 -14.08
N GLY A 189 0.83 2.10 -15.06
CA GLY A 189 2.16 2.68 -14.90
C GLY A 189 3.30 1.70 -14.69
N LEU A 190 3.09 0.38 -14.57
CA LEU A 190 4.14 -0.64 -14.42
C LEU A 190 4.16 -1.57 -15.63
N TRP A 191 5.30 -1.59 -16.32
CA TRP A 191 5.44 -2.30 -17.60
C TRP A 191 6.84 -2.86 -17.78
N MET A 192 6.90 -3.92 -18.58
CA MET A 192 8.11 -4.68 -18.89
C MET A 192 8.61 -4.27 -20.28
N PRO A 193 9.92 -4.12 -20.45
CA PRO A 193 10.50 -3.79 -21.75
C PRO A 193 10.42 -4.99 -22.70
N THR A 194 10.75 -4.78 -23.98
CA THR A 194 10.78 -5.81 -25.03
C THR A 194 11.94 -6.81 -24.87
N TYR A 195 12.43 -6.99 -23.64
CA TYR A 195 13.53 -7.87 -23.24
C TYR A 195 14.77 -7.72 -24.13
N THR A 196 15.46 -6.57 -24.02
CA THR A 196 16.80 -6.38 -24.60
C THR A 196 17.87 -6.57 -23.53
N PRO A 197 19.13 -6.91 -23.87
CA PRO A 197 20.19 -7.10 -22.87
C PRO A 197 20.43 -5.88 -21.96
N GLU A 198 20.11 -4.67 -22.44
CA GLU A 198 20.18 -3.43 -21.64
C GLU A 198 19.16 -3.37 -20.51
N ASP A 199 18.09 -4.16 -20.62
CA ASP A 199 16.99 -4.25 -19.67
C ASP A 199 17.09 -5.44 -18.70
N ALA A 200 18.20 -6.18 -18.76
CA ALA A 200 18.45 -7.30 -17.86
C ALA A 200 18.25 -6.91 -16.39
N ASN A 201 17.51 -7.75 -15.67
CA ASN A 201 17.14 -7.59 -14.26
C ASN A 201 16.43 -6.27 -13.96
N SER A 202 15.61 -5.76 -14.88
CA SER A 202 14.92 -4.50 -14.67
C SER A 202 13.53 -4.43 -15.30
N PHE A 203 12.73 -3.50 -14.80
CA PHE A 203 11.42 -3.12 -15.33
C PHE A 203 11.17 -1.63 -15.09
N TYR A 204 10.06 -1.11 -15.62
CA TYR A 204 9.85 0.33 -15.67
C TYR A 204 8.56 0.79 -15.01
N LEU A 205 8.63 1.97 -14.39
CA LEU A 205 7.46 2.77 -14.05
C LEU A 205 7.37 4.03 -14.90
N GLY A 206 6.15 4.45 -15.22
CA GLY A 206 5.90 5.68 -15.96
C GLY A 206 6.37 5.63 -17.41
N ARG A 207 6.32 6.78 -18.10
CA ARG A 207 6.78 6.93 -19.48
C ARG A 207 7.23 8.35 -19.80
N SER A 208 7.96 8.53 -20.91
CA SER A 208 8.27 9.87 -21.42
C SER A 208 7.05 10.52 -22.02
N ASN A 209 6.87 11.82 -21.78
CA ASN A 209 5.79 12.61 -22.37
C ASN A 209 5.79 12.63 -23.90
N THR A 210 6.93 12.33 -24.53
CA THR A 210 7.10 12.22 -25.99
C THR A 210 6.74 10.85 -26.57
N GLU A 211 6.48 9.86 -25.72
CA GLU A 211 6.20 8.48 -26.13
C GLU A 211 4.70 8.21 -26.26
N SER A 212 4.33 7.19 -27.04
CA SER A 212 2.98 6.64 -27.06
C SER A 212 2.58 6.13 -25.67
N SER A 213 1.29 6.15 -25.35
CA SER A 213 0.84 5.85 -23.99
C SER A 213 -0.48 5.12 -23.91
N THR A 214 -0.54 4.15 -23.01
CA THR A 214 -1.76 3.53 -22.52
C THR A 214 -1.91 3.77 -21.01
N GLY A 215 -3.08 3.46 -20.47
CA GLY A 215 -3.38 3.61 -19.04
C GLY A 215 -4.18 4.86 -18.68
N ASP A 216 -4.89 4.75 -17.55
CA ASP A 216 -5.88 5.70 -17.03
C ASP A 216 -5.29 6.67 -15.99
N SER A 217 -4.01 6.52 -15.63
CA SER A 217 -3.32 7.47 -14.75
C SER A 217 -3.37 8.89 -15.34
N LYS A 218 -3.60 9.87 -14.46
CA LYS A 218 -3.71 11.30 -14.84
C LYS A 218 -2.39 11.89 -15.34
N THR A 219 -1.27 11.34 -14.87
CA THR A 219 0.08 11.82 -15.18
C THR A 219 0.89 10.73 -15.88
N SER A 220 1.84 11.12 -16.74
CA SER A 220 2.83 10.20 -17.32
C SER A 220 3.81 9.69 -16.28
N ASN A 221 4.24 10.57 -15.36
CA ASN A 221 5.14 10.27 -14.26
C ASN A 221 4.37 9.64 -13.08
N PRO A 222 4.94 8.65 -12.39
CA PRO A 222 4.46 8.24 -11.07
C PRO A 222 4.71 9.36 -10.04
N GLN A 223 3.87 9.42 -9.02
CA GLN A 223 4.01 10.36 -7.91
C GLN A 223 3.72 9.64 -6.60
N LEU A 224 4.62 9.77 -5.63
CA LEU A 224 4.52 9.21 -4.29
C LEU A 224 4.01 10.24 -3.29
N ASN A 225 3.36 9.75 -2.24
CA ASN A 225 3.21 10.43 -0.96
C ASN A 225 3.82 9.52 0.12
N ILE A 226 4.89 9.97 0.79
CA ILE A 226 5.48 9.25 1.92
C ILE A 226 5.58 10.21 3.10
N SER A 227 4.87 9.91 4.19
CA SER A 227 4.79 10.74 5.39
C SER A 227 4.47 12.22 5.12
N GLY A 228 3.49 12.44 4.23
CA GLY A 228 3.01 13.76 3.83
C GLY A 228 3.90 14.49 2.82
N VAL A 229 5.03 13.91 2.42
CA VAL A 229 5.92 14.48 1.40
C VAL A 229 5.56 13.89 0.04
N THR A 230 5.18 14.75 -0.89
CA THR A 230 4.87 14.33 -2.26
C THR A 230 6.10 14.43 -3.15
N THR A 231 6.40 13.36 -3.88
CA THR A 231 7.57 13.30 -4.77
C THR A 231 7.18 12.76 -6.13
N MET A 232 7.41 13.55 -7.18
CA MET A 232 7.26 13.09 -8.55
C MET A 232 8.48 12.28 -8.97
N LEU A 233 8.25 11.04 -9.41
CA LEU A 233 9.29 10.16 -9.91
C LEU A 233 9.50 10.40 -11.41
N GLY A 234 10.75 10.59 -11.82
CA GLY A 234 11.10 10.74 -13.23
C GLY A 234 12.60 10.81 -13.42
N ARG A 235 13.08 10.24 -14.54
CA ARG A 235 14.50 10.09 -14.83
C ARG A 235 15.29 9.37 -13.73
N LEU A 236 14.65 8.46 -13.00
CA LEU A 236 15.29 7.77 -11.90
C LEU A 236 16.02 6.53 -12.45
N SER A 237 17.35 6.54 -12.36
CA SER A 237 18.25 5.53 -12.95
C SER A 237 18.13 5.36 -14.47
N VAL A 238 17.53 6.33 -15.17
CA VAL A 238 17.35 6.33 -16.64
C VAL A 238 17.22 7.76 -17.17
N ILE A 239 17.71 8.05 -18.38
CA ILE A 239 17.70 9.42 -18.95
C ILE A 239 16.34 9.89 -19.46
N HIS A 240 15.44 8.96 -19.75
CA HIS A 240 14.12 9.25 -20.33
C HIS A 240 13.24 10.01 -19.33
N ASN A 241 12.65 11.12 -19.79
CA ASN A 241 11.72 11.88 -18.96
C ASN A 241 10.59 10.96 -18.47
N GLY A 242 10.13 11.14 -17.23
CA GLY A 242 9.01 10.37 -16.67
C GLY A 242 9.14 8.86 -16.51
N ARG A 243 10.27 8.26 -16.90
CA ARG A 243 10.56 6.84 -16.61
C ARG A 243 11.32 6.69 -15.29
N VAL A 244 11.05 5.57 -14.62
CA VAL A 244 11.84 5.03 -13.51
C VAL A 244 12.30 3.64 -13.94
N LYS A 245 13.62 3.39 -13.91
CA LYS A 245 14.16 2.04 -14.12
C LYS A 245 14.35 1.38 -12.77
N VAL A 246 13.48 0.43 -12.45
CA VAL A 246 13.63 -0.42 -11.27
C VAL A 246 14.64 -1.50 -11.58
N LYS A 247 15.73 -1.55 -10.82
CA LYS A 247 16.81 -2.50 -11.01
C LYS A 247 16.78 -3.54 -9.90
N LEU A 248 16.93 -4.80 -10.25
CA LEU A 248 16.98 -5.94 -9.34
C LEU A 248 18.36 -6.59 -9.35
N PRO A 249 18.73 -7.29 -8.26
CA PRO A 249 19.93 -8.12 -8.23
C PRO A 249 19.96 -9.15 -9.39
N PRO A 250 21.15 -9.57 -9.84
CA PRO A 250 21.27 -10.66 -10.80
C PRO A 250 20.56 -11.93 -10.35
N ALA A 251 20.10 -12.73 -11.31
CA ALA A 251 19.52 -14.06 -11.06
C ALA A 251 20.52 -15.00 -10.37
N GLU A 252 20.00 -15.93 -9.56
CA GLU A 252 20.80 -16.95 -8.87
C GLU A 252 21.48 -17.91 -9.85
N ASP A 253 22.71 -18.27 -9.54
CA ASP A 253 23.52 -19.20 -10.32
C ASP A 253 23.87 -20.49 -9.56
N GLY A 254 23.22 -20.71 -8.42
CA GLY A 254 23.41 -21.90 -7.59
C GLY A 254 24.67 -21.86 -6.72
N THR A 255 25.36 -20.71 -6.62
CA THR A 255 26.55 -20.55 -5.76
C THR A 255 26.25 -20.03 -4.36
N CYS A 256 25.05 -19.52 -4.10
CA CYS A 256 24.67 -18.95 -2.81
C CYS A 256 23.96 -19.99 -1.92
N THR A 257 24.37 -20.10 -0.66
CA THR A 257 23.64 -20.86 0.37
C THR A 257 23.15 -19.96 1.48
N TYR A 258 22.02 -20.33 2.08
CA TYR A 258 21.49 -19.72 3.28
C TYR A 258 21.20 -20.75 4.36
N ASP A 259 21.71 -20.50 5.56
CA ASP A 259 21.46 -21.33 6.74
C ASP A 259 20.41 -20.70 7.66
N SER A 260 19.22 -21.30 7.69
CA SER A 260 18.07 -20.88 8.51
C SER A 260 18.25 -21.02 10.03
N ALA A 261 19.27 -21.75 10.49
CA ALA A 261 19.59 -21.85 11.92
C ALA A 261 20.51 -20.71 12.38
N THR A 262 21.54 -20.41 11.60
CA THR A 262 22.54 -19.39 11.94
C THR A 262 22.16 -18.00 11.39
N GLY A 263 21.40 -17.98 10.30
CA GLY A 263 21.04 -16.77 9.58
C GLY A 263 22.14 -16.27 8.63
N VAL A 264 23.09 -17.12 8.25
CA VAL A 264 24.24 -16.69 7.44
C VAL A 264 24.00 -17.05 5.97
N SER A 265 24.22 -16.05 5.09
CA SER A 265 24.29 -16.24 3.63
C SER A 265 25.75 -16.30 3.20
N ILE A 266 26.11 -17.27 2.37
CA ILE A 266 27.48 -17.46 1.87
C ILE A 266 27.44 -17.67 0.36
N THR A 267 28.24 -16.88 -0.36
CA THR A 267 28.54 -17.12 -1.78
C THR A 267 29.77 -18.01 -1.89
N HIS A 268 29.61 -19.18 -2.52
CA HIS A 268 30.68 -20.14 -2.77
C HIS A 268 31.33 -19.92 -4.14
N ALA A 269 32.52 -20.47 -4.35
CA ALA A 269 33.23 -20.31 -5.62
C ALA A 269 32.56 -21.04 -6.81
N THR A 270 31.81 -22.12 -6.54
CA THR A 270 31.11 -22.91 -7.57
C THR A 270 29.81 -23.50 -7.03
N PRO A 271 28.84 -23.85 -7.90
CA PRO A 271 27.63 -24.55 -7.47
C PRO A 271 27.92 -25.89 -6.78
N ALA A 272 28.92 -26.64 -7.28
CA ALA A 272 29.31 -27.91 -6.67
C ALA A 272 29.69 -27.78 -5.18
N ILE A 273 30.40 -26.71 -4.81
CA ILE A 273 30.76 -26.44 -3.40
C ILE A 273 29.51 -26.05 -2.60
N ALA A 274 28.66 -25.19 -3.16
CA ALA A 274 27.42 -24.75 -2.52
C ALA A 274 26.50 -25.94 -2.18
N PHE A 275 26.19 -26.79 -3.16
CA PHE A 275 25.35 -27.98 -2.96
C PHE A 275 25.99 -29.01 -2.02
N ALA A 276 27.32 -29.18 -2.06
CA ALA A 276 28.01 -30.07 -1.11
C ALA A 276 27.96 -29.56 0.34
N SER A 277 27.68 -28.27 0.55
CA SER A 277 27.53 -27.67 1.88
C SER A 277 26.11 -27.72 2.43
N GLU A 278 25.14 -28.26 1.67
CA GLU A 278 23.77 -28.34 2.16
C GLU A 278 23.63 -29.20 3.42
N THR A 279 22.79 -28.74 4.34
CA THR A 279 22.37 -29.48 5.52
C THR A 279 20.84 -29.45 5.61
N THR A 280 20.27 -29.83 6.76
CA THR A 280 18.84 -29.64 7.02
C THR A 280 18.46 -28.16 7.00
N THR A 281 19.34 -27.26 7.45
CA THR A 281 19.04 -25.84 7.62
C THR A 281 19.76 -24.94 6.63
N ASN A 282 20.91 -25.39 6.10
CA ASN A 282 21.66 -24.73 5.02
C ASN A 282 21.22 -25.24 3.66
N LYS A 283 20.67 -24.37 2.81
CA LYS A 283 20.17 -24.71 1.49
C LYS A 283 20.71 -23.78 0.42
N VAL A 284 20.96 -24.32 -0.78
CA VAL A 284 21.27 -23.51 -1.95
C VAL A 284 20.03 -22.71 -2.33
N VAL A 285 20.20 -21.42 -2.58
CA VAL A 285 19.12 -20.53 -3.00
C VAL A 285 18.96 -20.64 -4.52
N THR A 286 17.84 -21.19 -4.98
CA THR A 286 17.50 -21.36 -6.41
C THR A 286 16.16 -20.75 -6.79
N ASP A 287 15.27 -20.53 -5.81
CA ASP A 287 13.86 -20.20 -6.00
C ASP A 287 13.54 -18.86 -5.33
N ARG A 288 14.43 -17.88 -5.56
CA ARG A 288 14.49 -16.59 -4.85
C ARG A 288 13.33 -15.66 -5.19
N VAL A 289 12.82 -14.96 -4.19
CA VAL A 289 11.82 -13.89 -4.36
C VAL A 289 12.42 -12.55 -3.90
N ASP A 290 12.54 -11.60 -4.83
CA ASP A 290 13.08 -10.27 -4.57
C ASP A 290 11.96 -9.30 -4.16
N MET A 291 12.27 -8.31 -3.34
CA MET A 291 11.34 -7.22 -2.96
C MET A 291 11.91 -5.88 -3.38
N TRP A 292 11.05 -4.95 -3.75
CA TRP A 292 11.47 -3.62 -4.18
C TRP A 292 10.54 -2.53 -3.63
N GLY A 293 11.07 -1.32 -3.54
CA GLY A 293 10.34 -0.18 -2.97
C GLY A 293 11.11 1.12 -3.05
N PHE A 294 10.57 2.14 -2.38
CA PHE A 294 11.18 3.47 -2.29
C PHE A 294 11.47 3.85 -0.85
N GLU A 295 12.71 4.28 -0.61
CA GLU A 295 13.13 4.83 0.67
C GLU A 295 13.10 6.36 0.61
N ALA A 296 12.39 6.99 1.53
CA ALA A 296 12.33 8.44 1.69
C ALA A 296 13.05 8.86 2.97
N PHE A 297 13.91 9.86 2.91
CA PHE A 297 14.66 10.32 4.08
C PHE A 297 15.00 11.80 4.02
N LEU A 298 15.10 12.43 5.19
CA LEU A 298 15.51 13.82 5.31
C LEU A 298 17.02 13.92 5.52
N ARG A 299 17.67 14.83 4.79
CA ARG A 299 19.11 15.09 4.96
C ARG A 299 19.43 16.57 5.03
N GLU A 300 20.45 16.90 5.81
CA GLU A 300 21.08 18.23 5.81
C GLU A 300 21.97 18.37 4.57
N ILE A 301 21.90 19.51 3.89
CA ILE A 301 22.83 19.88 2.83
C ILE A 301 24.05 20.54 3.48
N ASN A 302 25.23 19.91 3.34
CA ASN A 302 26.47 20.34 3.99
C ASN A 302 27.70 20.04 3.13
N ASP A 303 28.91 20.38 3.59
CA ASP A 303 30.13 20.23 2.78
C ASP A 303 30.49 18.78 2.45
N ALA A 304 30.10 17.81 3.29
CA ALA A 304 30.32 16.39 3.07
C ALA A 304 29.21 15.72 2.23
N ASP A 305 28.06 16.38 2.10
CA ASP A 305 26.94 15.98 1.24
C ASP A 305 26.34 17.21 0.52
N PRO A 306 27.08 17.82 -0.43
CA PRO A 306 26.78 19.16 -0.93
C PRO A 306 25.80 19.16 -2.10
N PHE A 307 25.48 18.02 -2.69
CA PHE A 307 24.63 17.96 -3.87
C PHE A 307 23.16 18.12 -3.51
N VAL A 308 22.37 18.76 -4.39
CA VAL A 308 20.90 18.72 -4.39
C VAL A 308 20.41 18.11 -5.69
N TYR A 309 19.28 17.40 -5.62
CA TYR A 309 18.77 16.61 -6.74
C TYR A 309 17.37 17.05 -7.15
N ALA A 310 17.03 16.93 -8.43
CA ALA A 310 15.69 17.22 -8.94
C ALA A 310 14.65 16.39 -8.18
N ASN A 311 13.61 17.04 -7.65
CA ASN A 311 12.56 16.41 -6.85
C ASN A 311 13.05 15.63 -5.62
N GLY A 312 14.32 15.82 -5.20
CA GLY A 312 14.95 15.00 -4.15
C GLY A 312 15.38 13.60 -4.59
N LEU A 313 15.40 13.29 -5.89
CA LEU A 313 15.75 11.95 -6.39
C LEU A 313 17.26 11.77 -6.50
N ILE A 314 17.88 11.11 -5.53
CA ILE A 314 19.36 10.98 -5.50
C ILE A 314 19.92 10.15 -6.67
N GLN A 315 19.09 9.31 -7.29
CA GLN A 315 19.44 8.47 -8.45
C GLN A 315 19.04 9.14 -9.80
N SER A 316 18.68 10.42 -9.78
CA SER A 316 18.22 11.15 -10.95
C SER A 316 19.29 11.22 -12.04
N GLN A 317 18.88 11.02 -13.29
CA GLN A 317 19.68 11.26 -14.49
C GLN A 317 19.24 12.52 -15.24
N ALA A 318 18.51 13.42 -14.57
CA ALA A 318 18.17 14.73 -15.12
C ALA A 318 19.44 15.46 -15.58
N THR A 319 19.33 16.22 -16.67
CA THR A 319 20.42 17.05 -17.21
C THR A 319 20.41 18.46 -16.63
N SER A 320 19.33 18.86 -15.95
CA SER A 320 19.20 20.13 -15.24
C SER A 320 18.15 20.07 -14.13
N ILE A 321 18.25 20.98 -13.16
CA ILE A 321 17.27 21.27 -12.10
C ILE A 321 16.87 22.74 -12.26
N ASN A 322 15.60 23.03 -12.59
CA ASN A 322 15.10 24.39 -12.82
C ASN A 322 15.98 25.22 -13.78
N GLY A 323 16.49 24.58 -14.84
CA GLY A 323 17.37 25.20 -15.84
C GLY A 323 18.86 25.23 -15.47
N VAL A 324 19.24 24.88 -14.24
CA VAL A 324 20.63 24.77 -13.79
C VAL A 324 21.21 23.41 -14.22
N PRO A 325 22.29 23.35 -15.01
CA PRO A 325 22.89 22.09 -15.43
C PRO A 325 23.35 21.24 -14.24
N THR A 326 23.07 19.94 -14.30
CA THR A 326 23.52 18.97 -13.29
C THR A 326 24.81 18.27 -13.70
N VAL A 327 25.59 17.83 -12.73
CA VAL A 327 26.75 16.95 -12.91
C VAL A 327 26.59 15.69 -12.07
N THR A 328 27.29 14.61 -12.44
CA THR A 328 27.34 13.40 -11.62
C THR A 328 27.90 13.71 -10.24
N ASP A 329 27.21 13.24 -9.21
CA ASP A 329 27.72 13.31 -7.84
C ASP A 329 28.81 12.26 -7.64
N ASN A 330 30.05 12.75 -7.56
CA ASN A 330 31.24 11.94 -7.28
C ASN A 330 31.76 12.16 -5.84
N VAL A 331 31.04 12.92 -5.00
CA VAL A 331 31.40 13.12 -3.58
C VAL A 331 30.97 11.89 -2.78
N ARG A 332 29.80 11.33 -3.10
CA ARG A 332 29.26 10.12 -2.48
C ARG A 332 29.71 8.87 -3.27
N PRO A 333 29.98 7.73 -2.61
CA PRO A 333 30.31 6.49 -3.28
C PRO A 333 29.10 5.93 -4.03
N THR A 334 29.34 5.07 -5.03
CA THR A 334 28.26 4.43 -5.83
C THR A 334 27.25 3.66 -4.98
N THR A 335 27.69 3.07 -3.86
CA THR A 335 26.85 2.34 -2.89
C THR A 335 25.78 3.22 -2.21
N TYR A 336 25.95 4.54 -2.19
CA TYR A 336 24.92 5.47 -1.71
C TYR A 336 23.70 5.51 -2.66
N PHE A 337 23.95 5.34 -3.96
CA PHE A 337 22.96 5.41 -5.02
C PHE A 337 22.47 4.04 -5.52
N ALA A 338 23.05 2.95 -5.00
CA ALA A 338 22.76 1.59 -5.43
C ALA A 338 21.28 1.23 -5.22
N TRP A 339 20.65 0.59 -6.21
CA TRP A 339 19.34 -0.04 -6.00
C TRP A 339 19.46 -1.28 -5.10
N TYR A 340 20.51 -2.07 -5.30
CA TYR A 340 20.79 -3.28 -4.55
C TYR A 340 22.30 -3.43 -4.33
N GLU A 341 22.71 -4.33 -3.43
CA GLU A 341 24.11 -4.61 -3.16
C GLU A 341 24.85 -5.09 -4.43
N GLY A 342 25.87 -4.34 -4.85
CA GLY A 342 26.62 -4.60 -6.09
C GLY A 342 26.20 -3.72 -7.29
N ASP A 343 25.14 -2.91 -7.17
CA ASP A 343 24.79 -1.92 -8.19
C ASP A 343 25.80 -0.75 -8.23
N THR A 344 26.50 -0.61 -9.34
CA THR A 344 27.51 0.45 -9.56
C THR A 344 27.09 1.50 -10.59
N THR A 345 25.93 1.36 -11.22
CA THR A 345 25.54 2.20 -12.38
C THR A 345 24.40 3.17 -12.10
N SER A 346 23.98 3.31 -10.85
CA SER A 346 22.87 4.19 -10.44
C SER A 346 23.28 5.56 -9.89
N ALA A 347 24.58 5.92 -9.98
CA ALA A 347 25.08 7.21 -9.52
C ALA A 347 24.28 8.37 -10.14
N GLY A 348 23.69 9.20 -9.28
CA GLY A 348 22.82 10.28 -9.73
C GLY A 348 23.55 11.57 -10.10
N LYS A 349 22.78 12.49 -10.66
CA LYS A 349 23.21 13.82 -11.08
C LYS A 349 22.46 14.88 -10.29
N GLY A 350 23.18 15.90 -9.87
CA GLY A 350 22.63 17.02 -9.11
C GLY A 350 23.46 18.29 -9.30
N VAL A 351 23.19 19.28 -8.45
CA VAL A 351 23.94 20.54 -8.41
C VAL A 351 24.65 20.63 -7.06
N ASN A 352 25.96 20.88 -7.06
CA ASN A 352 26.70 21.13 -5.83
C ASN A 352 26.28 22.50 -5.27
N TRP A 353 25.49 22.46 -4.19
CA TRP A 353 24.85 23.60 -3.53
C TRP A 353 25.86 24.62 -2.99
N GLN A 354 27.03 24.15 -2.54
CA GLN A 354 28.06 25.01 -1.97
C GLN A 354 28.75 25.86 -3.04
N THR A 355 28.93 25.29 -4.24
CA THR A 355 29.54 25.99 -5.38
C THR A 355 28.54 26.69 -6.30
N ALA A 356 27.24 26.42 -6.12
CA ALA A 356 26.19 27.04 -6.92
C ALA A 356 26.14 28.55 -6.68
N THR A 357 25.91 29.31 -7.76
CA THR A 357 25.70 30.75 -7.65
C THR A 357 24.38 31.03 -6.92
N GLU A 358 24.23 32.23 -6.37
CA GLU A 358 22.99 32.62 -5.69
C GLU A 358 21.78 32.52 -6.64
N ALA A 359 21.91 32.97 -7.89
CA ALA A 359 20.87 32.83 -8.90
C ALA A 359 20.47 31.37 -9.15
N GLN A 360 21.43 30.44 -9.11
CA GLN A 360 21.16 29.02 -9.25
C GLN A 360 20.44 28.45 -8.02
N ARG A 361 20.86 28.83 -6.80
CA ARG A 361 20.19 28.42 -5.56
C ARG A 361 18.75 28.93 -5.49
N ILE A 362 18.52 30.19 -5.88
CA ILE A 362 17.18 30.79 -6.01
C ILE A 362 16.33 29.95 -6.96
N ALA A 363 16.81 29.69 -8.17
CA ALA A 363 16.06 28.93 -9.18
C ALA A 363 15.64 27.53 -8.70
N ILE A 364 16.49 26.87 -7.91
CA ILE A 364 16.24 25.51 -7.40
C ILE A 364 15.30 25.51 -6.18
N ALA A 365 15.56 26.34 -5.17
CA ALA A 365 14.81 26.30 -3.91
C ALA A 365 13.51 27.12 -3.90
N SER A 366 13.29 27.98 -4.90
CA SER A 366 11.97 28.57 -5.14
C SER A 366 10.97 27.56 -5.69
N ASP A 367 11.43 26.41 -6.18
CA ASP A 367 10.53 25.35 -6.63
C ASP A 367 10.21 24.37 -5.47
N PRO A 368 8.95 24.37 -4.97
CA PRO A 368 8.54 23.53 -3.86
C PRO A 368 8.57 22.04 -4.15
N ASP A 369 8.66 21.61 -5.41
CA ASP A 369 8.71 20.19 -5.81
C ASP A 369 10.11 19.58 -5.59
N ASN A 370 11.16 20.40 -5.50
CA ASN A 370 12.50 19.95 -5.12
C ASN A 370 12.61 19.54 -3.65
N ASN A 371 11.57 19.80 -2.85
CA ASN A 371 11.48 19.46 -1.44
C ASN A 371 12.67 19.94 -0.60
N ILE A 372 13.14 21.17 -0.87
CA ILE A 372 14.20 21.85 -0.12
C ILE A 372 13.56 22.89 0.80
N TYR A 373 14.03 22.97 2.04
CA TYR A 373 13.64 24.04 2.96
C TYR A 373 14.83 24.54 3.78
N PHE A 374 14.70 25.76 4.29
CA PHE A 374 15.60 26.35 5.26
C PHE A 374 15.04 26.23 6.68
N ASP A 375 15.84 25.73 7.62
CA ASP A 375 15.48 25.66 9.03
C ASP A 375 16.07 26.86 9.77
N ASP A 376 15.21 27.79 10.17
CA ASP A 376 15.60 28.99 10.91
C ASP A 376 16.27 28.68 12.27
N SER A 377 15.97 27.52 12.87
CA SER A 377 16.50 27.14 14.17
C SER A 377 17.95 26.64 14.09
N THR A 378 18.32 25.97 13.00
CA THR A 378 19.68 25.44 12.80
C THR A 378 20.51 26.31 11.87
N GLY A 379 19.88 27.18 11.08
CA GLY A 379 20.52 27.98 10.04
C GLY A 379 20.99 27.15 8.85
N LYS A 380 20.37 25.98 8.61
CA LYS A 380 20.78 25.00 7.59
C LYS A 380 19.68 24.73 6.57
N PHE A 381 20.11 24.28 5.39
CA PHE A 381 19.21 23.77 4.36
C PHE A 381 19.06 22.26 4.48
N TYR A 382 17.85 21.79 4.24
CA TYR A 382 17.53 20.36 4.19
C TYR A 382 16.83 20.02 2.89
N GLN A 383 17.02 18.80 2.42
CA GLN A 383 16.25 18.24 1.32
C GLN A 383 15.62 16.91 1.75
N TRP A 384 14.33 16.74 1.47
CA TRP A 384 13.72 15.41 1.49
C TRP A 384 14.11 14.68 0.22
N CYS A 385 14.71 13.51 0.40
CA CYS A 385 15.20 12.68 -0.69
C CYS A 385 14.43 11.37 -0.80
N VAL A 386 14.34 10.86 -2.02
CA VAL A 386 13.78 9.55 -2.33
C VAL A 386 14.76 8.76 -3.19
N ARG A 387 14.87 7.47 -2.91
CA ARG A 387 15.62 6.51 -3.73
C ARG A 387 14.88 5.20 -3.88
N GLY A 388 15.08 4.54 -5.01
CA GLY A 388 14.67 3.17 -5.21
C GLY A 388 15.64 2.20 -4.57
N ARG A 389 15.11 1.17 -3.90
CA ARG A 389 15.88 0.03 -3.39
C ARG A 389 15.21 -1.28 -3.76
N SER A 390 16.02 -2.31 -3.94
CA SER A 390 15.61 -3.69 -4.13
C SER A 390 16.50 -4.61 -3.32
N PHE A 391 15.90 -5.71 -2.87
CA PHE A 391 16.50 -6.66 -1.95
C PHE A 391 16.32 -8.05 -2.51
N PHE A 392 17.41 -8.81 -2.57
CA PHE A 392 17.31 -10.23 -2.90
C PHE A 392 16.71 -10.99 -1.71
N GLY A 393 15.85 -11.98 -1.98
CA GLY A 393 15.34 -12.87 -0.94
C GLY A 393 16.46 -13.74 -0.35
N LEU A 394 16.42 -14.02 0.95
CA LEU A 394 17.45 -14.83 1.62
C LEU A 394 17.25 -16.35 1.45
N THR A 395 16.04 -16.78 1.11
CA THR A 395 15.65 -18.20 1.09
C THR A 395 14.90 -18.55 -0.20
N ASN A 396 14.55 -19.83 -0.34
CA ASN A 396 13.64 -20.34 -1.37
C ASN A 396 12.15 -20.15 -1.01
N GLN A 397 11.83 -19.22 -0.10
CA GLN A 397 10.48 -18.91 0.37
C GLN A 397 10.15 -17.44 0.09
N ASP A 398 8.88 -17.08 0.20
CA ASP A 398 8.44 -15.69 0.22
C ASP A 398 9.01 -14.90 1.40
N TRP A 399 8.76 -13.59 1.40
CA TRP A 399 9.07 -12.71 2.53
C TRP A 399 8.12 -12.95 3.72
N ASP A 400 8.58 -12.70 4.96
CA ASP A 400 7.78 -12.97 6.16
C ASP A 400 6.75 -11.85 6.43
N ARG A 401 7.21 -10.58 6.43
CA ARG A 401 6.35 -9.42 6.73
C ARG A 401 6.73 -8.26 5.82
N ILE A 402 5.87 -7.98 4.85
CA ILE A 402 6.06 -6.88 3.88
C ILE A 402 4.85 -5.94 3.80
N ASP A 403 3.68 -6.37 4.26
CA ASP A 403 2.52 -5.50 4.44
C ASP A 403 2.68 -4.62 5.69
N SER A 404 2.63 -3.30 5.53
CA SER A 404 2.81 -2.30 6.61
C SER A 404 1.66 -2.26 7.63
N VAL A 405 0.80 -3.27 7.63
CA VAL A 405 -0.12 -3.60 8.73
C VAL A 405 0.51 -4.54 9.76
N SER A 406 1.70 -5.08 9.47
CA SER A 406 2.51 -5.92 10.36
C SER A 406 3.67 -5.13 10.98
N THR A 407 4.21 -5.59 12.10
CA THR A 407 5.11 -4.79 12.96
C THR A 407 6.44 -4.42 12.32
N TYR A 408 7.12 -5.36 11.65
CA TYR A 408 8.48 -5.23 11.13
C TYR A 408 8.53 -5.57 9.66
N LEU A 409 9.41 -4.92 8.90
CA LEU A 409 9.76 -5.36 7.55
C LEU A 409 10.82 -6.46 7.63
N THR A 410 10.43 -7.72 7.38
CA THR A 410 11.30 -8.88 7.61
C THR A 410 11.32 -9.88 6.46
N TYR A 411 12.49 -10.48 6.28
CA TYR A 411 12.70 -11.67 5.47
C TYR A 411 12.12 -12.90 6.15
N LYS A 412 11.81 -13.92 5.35
CA LYS A 412 11.65 -15.27 5.86
C LYS A 412 13.03 -15.91 6.01
N SER A 413 13.35 -16.28 7.24
CA SER A 413 14.72 -16.64 7.65
C SER A 413 14.78 -17.82 8.63
N GLY A 414 13.67 -18.53 8.85
CA GLY A 414 13.59 -19.63 9.81
C GLY A 414 13.32 -19.17 11.24
N THR A 415 14.10 -19.66 12.21
CA THR A 415 13.81 -19.49 13.66
C THR A 415 14.04 -18.05 14.16
N LYS A 416 14.83 -17.25 13.45
CA LYS A 416 15.10 -15.84 13.78
C LYS A 416 14.51 -14.95 12.69
N GLY A 417 13.81 -13.88 13.05
CA GLY A 417 13.37 -12.87 12.08
C GLY A 417 14.53 -11.99 11.64
N ALA A 418 14.87 -11.99 10.35
CA ALA A 418 15.81 -11.04 9.76
C ALA A 418 15.06 -9.78 9.33
N GLY A 419 15.37 -8.63 9.93
CA GLY A 419 14.80 -7.34 9.55
C GLY A 419 15.65 -6.62 8.51
N VAL A 420 14.98 -5.95 7.57
CA VAL A 420 15.64 -5.09 6.56
C VAL A 420 16.24 -3.87 7.24
N GLN A 421 17.50 -3.55 6.93
CA GLN A 421 18.19 -2.39 7.47
C GLN A 421 17.85 -1.10 6.69
N PRO A 422 17.56 0.00 7.40
CA PRO A 422 17.54 1.33 6.79
C PRO A 422 18.94 1.73 6.36
N GLN A 423 19.05 2.56 5.32
CA GLN A 423 20.34 3.15 4.96
C GLN A 423 20.28 4.68 4.94
N GLY A 424 19.23 5.31 4.41
CA GLY A 424 19.02 6.76 4.50
C GLY A 424 20.25 7.57 4.06
N VAL A 425 20.79 8.42 4.94
CA VAL A 425 21.98 9.26 4.67
C VAL A 425 23.32 8.50 4.67
N ARG A 426 23.34 7.18 4.85
CA ARG A 426 24.59 6.39 4.93
C ARG A 426 25.11 5.95 3.57
N ASN A 427 26.43 5.90 3.44
CA ASN A 427 27.12 5.50 2.21
C ASN A 427 26.96 4.02 1.85
N THR A 428 26.65 3.16 2.81
CA THR A 428 26.60 1.71 2.63
C THR A 428 25.30 1.16 3.16
N ASP A 429 24.81 0.12 2.49
CA ASP A 429 23.72 -0.72 2.98
C ASP A 429 24.29 -1.78 3.91
N ASP A 430 23.64 -1.99 5.07
CA ASP A 430 24.00 -3.06 6.01
C ASP A 430 23.19 -4.35 5.74
N GLY A 431 22.28 -4.34 4.75
CA GLY A 431 21.48 -5.49 4.33
C GLY A 431 20.39 -5.84 5.35
N TYR A 432 20.68 -6.78 6.25
CA TYR A 432 19.72 -7.32 7.21
C TYR A 432 20.36 -7.65 8.57
N ARG A 433 19.54 -7.68 9.64
CA ARG A 433 19.97 -8.10 11.00
C ARG A 433 18.90 -8.90 11.74
N TYR A 434 19.33 -9.71 12.71
CA TYR A 434 18.48 -10.64 13.49
C TYR A 434 18.02 -10.13 14.86
N ASP A 435 18.44 -8.94 15.28
CA ASP A 435 18.23 -8.44 16.65
C ASP A 435 17.47 -7.11 16.67
N SER A 436 16.53 -7.02 17.61
CA SER A 436 15.82 -5.82 18.02
C SER A 436 16.71 -4.67 18.53
N GLN A 437 17.96 -4.96 18.87
CA GLN A 437 18.96 -3.96 19.29
C GLN A 437 19.47 -3.07 18.16
N PHE A 438 19.04 -3.26 16.91
CA PHE A 438 19.41 -2.37 15.79
C PHE A 438 18.20 -1.61 15.26
N ALA A 439 18.49 -0.50 14.56
CA ALA A 439 17.50 0.25 13.81
C ALA A 439 16.92 -0.63 12.69
N LEU A 440 15.59 -0.69 12.61
CA LEU A 440 14.84 -1.50 11.66
C LEU A 440 13.66 -0.68 11.13
N TYR A 441 13.16 -1.09 9.97
CA TYR A 441 11.88 -0.63 9.45
C TYR A 441 10.72 -1.24 10.24
N VAL A 442 9.92 -0.37 10.85
CA VAL A 442 8.72 -0.72 11.63
C VAL A 442 7.50 0.02 11.12
N SER A 443 6.31 -0.57 11.26
CA SER A 443 5.06 0.08 10.89
C SER A 443 4.31 0.64 12.11
N ALA A 444 3.21 1.36 11.87
CA ALA A 444 2.29 1.80 12.92
C ALA A 444 1.65 0.65 13.73
N ALA A 445 1.79 -0.62 13.31
CA ALA A 445 1.38 -1.76 14.12
C ALA A 445 2.36 -2.06 15.27
N SER A 446 3.56 -1.47 15.25
CA SER A 446 4.55 -1.62 16.33
C SER A 446 4.10 -0.88 17.60
N PRO A 447 4.01 -1.54 18.76
CA PRO A 447 3.60 -0.90 20.01
C PRO A 447 4.43 0.33 20.38
N GLU A 448 5.70 0.37 19.98
CA GLU A 448 6.64 1.45 20.22
C GLU A 448 6.21 2.75 19.52
N LEU A 449 5.91 2.69 18.22
CA LEU A 449 5.45 3.85 17.45
C LEU A 449 4.07 4.33 17.91
N VAL A 450 3.20 3.40 18.33
CA VAL A 450 1.89 3.73 18.90
C VAL A 450 2.04 4.55 20.18
N ARG A 451 3.02 4.22 21.05
CA ARG A 451 3.30 4.98 22.28
C ARG A 451 3.84 6.39 21.99
N GLU A 452 4.54 6.56 20.88
CA GLU A 452 5.04 7.86 20.40
C GLU A 452 3.98 8.66 19.60
N GLY A 453 2.77 8.09 19.40
CA GLY A 453 1.70 8.73 18.65
C GLY A 453 1.94 8.78 17.13
N ILE A 454 2.91 8.01 16.62
CA ILE A 454 3.24 7.93 15.20
C ILE A 454 2.34 6.88 14.53
N ILE A 455 1.47 7.33 13.62
CA ILE A 455 0.46 6.50 12.93
C ILE A 455 0.71 6.52 11.42
N GLU A 456 1.95 6.25 11.00
CA GLU A 456 2.30 6.17 9.58
C GLU A 456 1.74 4.87 8.98
N LYS A 457 0.79 5.01 8.04
CA LYS A 457 0.15 3.88 7.34
C LYS A 457 0.71 3.79 5.94
N GLY A 458 0.77 2.59 5.38
CA GLY A 458 1.25 2.39 4.01
C GLY A 458 2.77 2.29 3.89
N ALA A 459 3.53 2.91 4.80
CA ALA A 459 4.99 2.84 4.83
C ALA A 459 5.52 2.34 6.19
N TYR A 460 6.76 1.91 6.20
CA TYR A 460 7.54 1.65 7.40
C TYR A 460 8.39 2.87 7.74
N LYS A 461 8.59 3.17 9.01
CA LYS A 461 9.52 4.18 9.51
C LYS A 461 10.68 3.50 10.23
N VAL A 462 11.87 4.09 10.20
CA VAL A 462 12.96 3.67 11.08
C VAL A 462 12.59 3.88 12.55
N ARG A 463 12.93 2.93 13.42
CA ARG A 463 12.89 3.14 14.88
C ARG A 463 14.27 3.43 15.46
N VAL A 464 14.27 4.06 16.63
CA VAL A 464 15.39 4.00 17.59
C VAL A 464 15.54 2.56 18.07
N SER A 465 16.77 2.07 18.18
CA SER A 465 17.03 0.70 18.60
C SER A 465 16.90 0.50 20.13
N GLY A 466 16.87 -0.76 20.56
CA GLY A 466 16.97 -1.10 21.99
C GLY A 466 18.33 -0.80 22.63
N ASP A 467 19.41 -0.62 21.85
CA ASP A 467 20.76 -0.28 22.33
C ASP A 467 21.04 1.24 22.39
N GLY A 468 20.05 2.06 22.02
CA GLY A 468 20.17 3.52 22.01
C GLY A 468 20.82 4.09 20.74
N THR A 469 21.06 3.29 19.70
CA THR A 469 21.39 3.84 18.36
C THR A 469 20.21 4.67 17.84
N ASN A 470 20.52 5.94 17.60
CA ASN A 470 19.52 6.96 17.33
C ASN A 470 19.06 6.87 15.87
N ASP A 471 17.74 6.97 15.66
CA ASP A 471 17.12 7.07 14.33
C ASP A 471 17.72 8.22 13.47
N THR A 472 18.26 9.24 14.13
CA THR A 472 18.98 10.36 13.52
C THR A 472 20.21 9.97 12.69
N LEU A 473 20.70 8.73 12.81
CA LEU A 473 21.78 8.20 11.98
C LEU A 473 21.35 7.94 10.53
N TYR A 474 20.05 7.78 10.29
CA TYR A 474 19.50 7.42 8.98
C TYR A 474 18.80 8.59 8.31
N GLY A 475 18.27 9.55 9.08
CA GLY A 475 17.71 10.78 8.56
C GLY A 475 17.67 11.86 9.63
N SER A 476 17.74 13.12 9.23
CA SER A 476 17.62 14.23 10.19
C SER A 476 16.28 14.13 10.94
N ALA A 477 16.31 14.32 12.26
CA ALA A 477 15.15 14.11 13.14
C ALA A 477 14.48 12.71 13.06
N GLY A 478 15.24 11.68 12.66
CA GLY A 478 14.71 10.31 12.58
C GLY A 478 13.80 10.06 11.36
N GLU A 479 13.80 10.97 10.40
CA GLU A 479 12.96 10.88 9.21
C GLU A 479 13.60 9.99 8.15
N CYS A 480 13.31 8.69 8.22
CA CYS A 480 13.65 7.69 7.21
C CYS A 480 12.53 6.64 7.13
N HIS A 481 11.98 6.45 5.93
CA HIS A 481 10.79 5.67 5.66
C HIS A 481 10.99 4.75 4.47
N PHE A 482 10.29 3.63 4.43
CA PHE A 482 10.30 2.71 3.30
C PHE A 482 8.89 2.31 2.88
N LEU A 483 8.58 2.54 1.60
CA LEU A 483 7.36 2.11 0.94
C LEU A 483 7.66 0.86 0.13
N VAL A 484 7.12 -0.28 0.55
CA VAL A 484 7.18 -1.53 -0.24
C VAL A 484 6.25 -1.41 -1.45
N CYS A 485 6.75 -1.76 -2.63
CA CYS A 485 6.01 -1.66 -3.88
C CYS A 485 5.64 -3.02 -4.49
N GLY A 486 6.32 -4.11 -4.12
CA GLY A 486 5.96 -5.44 -4.59
C GLY A 486 7.08 -6.47 -4.49
N THR A 487 6.78 -7.67 -4.97
CA THR A 487 7.72 -8.80 -5.01
C THR A 487 7.85 -9.38 -6.41
N VAL A 488 9.02 -9.95 -6.71
CA VAL A 488 9.37 -10.54 -8.01
C VAL A 488 10.00 -11.92 -7.78
N ASN A 489 9.36 -12.96 -8.30
CA ASN A 489 9.94 -14.30 -8.29
C ASN A 489 10.98 -14.40 -9.41
N ARG A 490 12.15 -14.97 -9.11
CA ARG A 490 13.30 -15.01 -10.01
C ARG A 490 13.46 -16.39 -10.62
N LEU A 491 13.54 -16.44 -11.95
CA LEU A 491 14.15 -17.56 -12.65
C LEU A 491 15.66 -17.59 -12.37
N ASN A 492 16.28 -18.77 -12.45
CA ASN A 492 17.70 -18.98 -12.16
C ASN A 492 18.50 -19.39 -13.41
N LYS A 493 19.83 -19.22 -13.32
CA LYS A 493 20.75 -19.51 -14.44
C LYS A 493 20.99 -20.99 -14.68
N GLY A 494 20.46 -21.89 -13.84
CA GLY A 494 20.53 -23.32 -14.07
C GLY A 494 19.70 -23.74 -15.28
N ALA A 495 19.98 -24.91 -15.83
CA ALA A 495 19.22 -25.52 -16.90
C ALA A 495 17.81 -25.89 -16.43
N TYR A 496 16.83 -25.70 -17.31
CA TYR A 496 15.43 -26.00 -17.02
C TYR A 496 15.16 -27.51 -17.04
N HIS A 497 14.56 -28.03 -15.97
CA HIS A 497 14.03 -29.40 -15.92
C HIS A 497 12.72 -29.40 -15.11
N PRO A 498 11.64 -30.08 -15.55
CA PRO A 498 10.32 -30.03 -14.89
C PRO A 498 10.33 -30.45 -13.41
N SER A 499 11.20 -31.40 -13.06
CA SER A 499 11.35 -31.92 -11.69
C SER A 499 12.53 -31.32 -10.92
N PHE A 500 13.76 -31.40 -11.46
CA PHE A 500 14.95 -31.00 -10.73
C PHE A 500 15.17 -29.48 -10.63
N ASN A 501 14.80 -28.69 -11.64
CA ASN A 501 14.98 -27.23 -11.63
C ASN A 501 13.89 -26.51 -12.47
N PRO A 502 12.65 -26.46 -11.96
CA PRO A 502 11.50 -25.90 -12.68
C PRO A 502 11.60 -24.38 -12.91
N LEU A 503 12.47 -23.68 -12.16
CA LEU A 503 12.76 -22.25 -12.32
C LEU A 503 14.05 -21.98 -13.10
N GLY A 504 14.72 -23.02 -13.60
CA GLY A 504 15.85 -22.86 -14.53
C GLY A 504 15.44 -22.27 -15.87
N ALA A 505 16.38 -21.64 -16.55
CA ALA A 505 16.17 -21.08 -17.89
C ALA A 505 17.19 -21.52 -18.94
N SER A 506 18.32 -22.11 -18.54
CA SER A 506 19.40 -22.49 -19.45
C SER A 506 19.12 -23.83 -20.16
N LEU A 507 19.89 -24.11 -21.21
CA LEU A 507 20.01 -25.43 -21.83
C LEU A 507 21.05 -26.27 -21.08
N PHE A 508 20.93 -27.59 -21.18
CA PHE A 508 21.98 -28.51 -20.76
C PHE A 508 23.10 -28.56 -21.81
N GLU A 509 24.32 -28.83 -21.37
CA GLU A 509 25.43 -29.20 -22.24
C GLU A 509 25.17 -30.60 -22.77
N GLY A 510 24.88 -30.70 -24.07
CA GLY A 510 24.60 -31.99 -24.69
C GLY A 510 25.86 -32.84 -24.83
N THR A 511 25.69 -34.16 -24.93
CA THR A 511 26.78 -35.13 -25.11
C THR A 511 27.66 -34.89 -26.35
N ASN A 512 27.14 -34.15 -27.34
CA ASN A 512 27.85 -33.71 -28.54
C ASN A 512 28.46 -32.29 -28.42
N GLN A 513 28.56 -31.73 -27.21
CA GLN A 513 29.08 -30.40 -26.91
C GLN A 513 28.28 -29.23 -27.52
N GLY A 514 26.96 -29.38 -27.59
CA GLY A 514 26.02 -28.32 -28.00
C GLY A 514 24.80 -28.30 -27.09
N GLY A 515 24.12 -27.15 -27.00
CA GLY A 515 22.97 -26.98 -26.11
C GLY A 515 21.84 -28.00 -26.37
N SER A 516 21.30 -28.60 -25.31
CA SER A 516 20.21 -29.56 -25.36
C SER A 516 19.08 -29.19 -24.38
N PHE A 517 17.84 -29.38 -24.82
CA PHE A 517 16.69 -29.35 -23.91
C PHE A 517 16.69 -30.60 -23.05
N TRP A 518 16.07 -30.56 -21.87
CA TRP A 518 16.03 -31.70 -20.94
C TRP A 518 15.47 -33.00 -21.56
N TYR A 519 14.50 -32.87 -22.47
CA TYR A 519 13.88 -34.00 -23.19
C TYR A 519 14.66 -34.44 -24.44
N GLY A 520 15.80 -33.80 -24.74
CA GLY A 520 16.58 -34.09 -25.94
C GLY A 520 17.41 -35.36 -25.80
N ASN A 521 17.56 -36.13 -26.88
CA ASN A 521 18.36 -37.37 -26.88
C ASN A 521 19.84 -37.20 -26.50
N ASN A 522 20.36 -35.97 -26.53
CA ASN A 522 21.73 -35.66 -26.14
C ASN A 522 21.82 -35.00 -24.75
N ALA A 523 20.70 -34.83 -24.04
CA ALA A 523 20.71 -34.30 -22.69
C ALA A 523 21.45 -35.27 -21.75
N PRO A 524 22.14 -34.76 -20.72
CA PRO A 524 22.77 -35.60 -19.73
C PRO A 524 21.71 -36.29 -18.85
N ASN A 525 22.04 -37.48 -18.36
CA ASN A 525 21.18 -38.19 -17.40
C ASN A 525 21.29 -37.52 -16.03
N LEU A 526 20.16 -37.03 -15.53
CA LEU A 526 20.11 -36.29 -14.28
C LEU A 526 19.73 -37.18 -13.10
N SER A 527 20.37 -36.93 -11.98
CA SER A 527 20.10 -37.59 -10.70
C SER A 527 19.87 -36.59 -9.56
N SER A 528 20.14 -35.31 -9.79
CA SER A 528 20.05 -34.26 -8.76
C SER A 528 19.86 -32.86 -9.34
N LYS A 529 19.38 -31.93 -8.51
CA LYS A 529 19.29 -30.51 -8.82
C LYS A 529 20.65 -29.86 -9.10
N LEU A 530 21.74 -30.34 -8.48
CA LEU A 530 23.10 -29.83 -8.71
C LEU A 530 23.50 -29.89 -10.19
N GLN A 531 23.15 -30.98 -10.88
CA GLN A 531 23.50 -31.16 -12.29
C GLN A 531 22.83 -30.11 -13.19
N CYS A 532 21.69 -29.55 -12.78
CA CYS A 532 21.10 -28.41 -13.48
C CYS A 532 21.97 -27.14 -13.43
N PHE A 533 22.96 -27.05 -12.54
CA PHE A 533 23.87 -25.90 -12.45
C PHE A 533 25.30 -26.23 -12.92
N THR A 534 25.69 -27.50 -12.94
CA THR A 534 27.04 -27.91 -13.37
C THR A 534 27.12 -28.43 -14.80
N GLU A 535 26.01 -28.88 -15.36
CA GLU A 535 25.92 -29.42 -16.73
C GLU A 535 25.19 -28.45 -17.67
N ILE A 536 25.29 -27.15 -17.39
CA ILE A 536 24.73 -26.10 -18.24
C ILE A 536 25.55 -25.94 -19.52
N SER A 537 24.88 -25.59 -20.62
CA SER A 537 25.54 -25.31 -21.90
C SER A 537 26.46 -24.10 -21.79
N VAL A 538 27.77 -24.32 -21.93
CA VAL A 538 28.83 -23.28 -21.84
C VAL A 538 29.66 -23.15 -23.12
N ASN A 539 29.47 -24.04 -24.10
CA ASN A 539 30.28 -24.09 -25.32
C ASN A 539 29.78 -23.17 -26.47
N ASN A 540 30.67 -22.93 -27.45
CA ASN A 540 30.62 -21.89 -28.51
C ASN A 540 29.32 -21.76 -29.33
N SER A 541 28.45 -22.76 -29.37
CA SER A 541 27.22 -22.76 -30.18
C SER A 541 25.99 -22.24 -29.43
N SER A 542 26.02 -22.14 -28.09
CA SER A 542 24.98 -21.50 -27.27
C SER A 542 25.52 -21.00 -25.92
N PRO A 543 26.59 -20.17 -25.90
CA PRO A 543 27.11 -19.63 -24.66
C PRO A 543 26.03 -18.76 -23.99
N ASN A 544 25.88 -18.87 -22.67
CA ASN A 544 24.90 -18.10 -21.90
C ASN A 544 23.44 -18.33 -22.33
N SER A 545 23.09 -19.55 -22.75
CA SER A 545 21.68 -19.95 -22.93
C SER A 545 20.83 -19.55 -21.71
N GLY A 546 19.56 -19.27 -21.94
CA GLY A 546 18.64 -18.82 -20.89
C GLY A 546 18.70 -17.33 -20.56
N SER A 547 19.66 -16.56 -21.09
CA SER A 547 19.66 -15.10 -20.96
C SER A 547 18.90 -14.42 -22.10
N ILE A 548 18.48 -13.17 -21.87
CA ILE A 548 17.92 -12.31 -22.92
C ILE A 548 18.87 -12.27 -24.12
N GLY A 549 18.29 -12.42 -25.32
CA GLY A 549 19.02 -12.42 -26.58
C GLY A 549 19.64 -13.77 -26.97
N ASN A 550 19.56 -14.79 -26.10
CA ASN A 550 20.02 -16.15 -26.36
C ASN A 550 18.85 -17.15 -26.41
N ILE A 551 19.15 -18.43 -26.62
CA ILE A 551 18.13 -19.50 -26.65
C ILE A 551 17.72 -19.83 -25.21
N SER A 552 16.41 -19.80 -24.92
CA SER A 552 15.86 -20.30 -23.66
C SER A 552 15.76 -21.82 -23.68
N GLY A 553 16.15 -22.48 -22.58
CA GLY A 553 15.92 -23.92 -22.38
C GLY A 553 14.50 -24.27 -21.94
N ARG A 554 13.63 -23.28 -21.77
CA ARG A 554 12.25 -23.46 -21.32
C ARG A 554 11.31 -23.59 -22.52
N SER A 555 10.23 -24.34 -22.32
CA SER A 555 9.14 -24.48 -23.29
C SER A 555 8.32 -23.18 -23.46
N ASP A 556 8.29 -22.34 -22.42
CA ASP A 556 7.64 -21.02 -22.42
C ASP A 556 8.52 -19.89 -23.00
N GLY A 557 9.77 -20.19 -23.40
CA GLY A 557 10.69 -19.20 -23.97
C GLY A 557 11.25 -18.16 -22.98
N ARG A 558 11.04 -18.31 -21.67
CA ARG A 558 11.44 -17.30 -20.67
C ARG A 558 12.95 -17.31 -20.36
N TYR A 559 13.46 -16.16 -19.96
CA TYR A 559 14.88 -15.88 -19.66
C TYR A 559 15.08 -15.55 -18.18
N TYR A 560 16.24 -15.90 -17.62
CA TYR A 560 16.51 -15.72 -16.18
C TYR A 560 16.71 -14.25 -15.77
N ASP A 561 17.15 -13.42 -16.70
CA ASP A 561 17.44 -12.00 -16.55
C ASP A 561 16.34 -11.09 -17.11
N ALA A 562 15.24 -11.66 -17.61
CA ALA A 562 14.01 -10.93 -17.91
C ALA A 562 13.09 -10.90 -16.68
N ILE A 563 12.31 -9.82 -16.55
CA ILE A 563 11.26 -9.69 -15.53
C ILE A 563 9.91 -9.67 -16.21
N TYR A 564 9.10 -10.69 -15.94
CA TYR A 564 7.81 -10.87 -16.60
C TYR A 564 6.66 -10.14 -15.91
N SER A 565 5.61 -9.83 -16.67
CA SER A 565 4.36 -9.28 -16.16
C SER A 565 3.59 -10.30 -15.31
N SER A 566 3.74 -11.58 -15.63
CA SER A 566 3.21 -12.72 -14.88
C SER A 566 4.20 -13.20 -13.81
N GLY A 567 3.75 -13.82 -12.73
CA GLY A 567 4.56 -14.08 -11.55
C GLY A 567 5.69 -15.09 -11.73
N GLN A 568 5.61 -16.04 -12.67
CA GLN A 568 6.67 -17.03 -12.88
C GLN A 568 7.92 -16.41 -13.53
N GLY A 569 8.90 -15.97 -12.75
CA GLY A 569 10.01 -15.14 -13.26
C GLY A 569 9.68 -13.65 -13.34
N GLY A 570 8.64 -13.20 -12.65
CA GLY A 570 8.14 -11.84 -12.78
C GLY A 570 7.42 -11.33 -11.56
N VAL A 571 6.64 -10.28 -11.75
CA VAL A 571 5.95 -9.58 -10.65
C VAL A 571 4.91 -10.49 -10.02
N CYS A 572 5.07 -10.82 -8.75
CA CYS A 572 4.12 -11.65 -8.01
C CYS A 572 3.07 -10.78 -7.35
N ARG A 573 3.50 -9.91 -6.42
CA ARG A 573 2.63 -8.93 -5.77
C ARG A 573 2.91 -7.54 -6.33
N ASP A 574 1.85 -6.83 -6.74
CA ASP A 574 1.88 -5.39 -7.02
C ASP A 574 1.26 -4.66 -5.83
N MET A 575 2.10 -4.12 -4.95
CA MET A 575 1.68 -3.50 -3.68
C MET A 575 1.65 -1.97 -3.77
N ARG A 576 1.59 -1.42 -5.00
CA ARG A 576 1.52 0.03 -5.24
C ARG A 576 0.13 0.59 -4.96
N TYR A 577 -0.31 0.52 -3.71
CA TYR A 577 -1.62 1.02 -3.30
C TYR A 577 -1.71 2.55 -3.42
N GLY A 578 -2.92 3.01 -3.71
CA GLY A 578 -3.23 4.44 -3.74
C GLY A 578 -3.08 5.08 -2.36
N SER A 579 -2.50 6.28 -2.31
CA SER A 579 -2.45 7.12 -1.12
C SER A 579 -3.81 7.73 -0.76
N SER A 580 -4.69 7.87 -1.76
CA SER A 580 -6.06 8.35 -1.55
C SER A 580 -6.91 7.24 -0.95
N GLY A 581 -7.85 7.62 -0.06
CA GLY A 581 -8.82 6.68 0.48
C GLY A 581 -9.71 6.11 -0.62
N LEU A 582 -9.99 4.80 -0.54
CA LEU A 582 -10.89 4.12 -1.46
C LEU A 582 -12.32 4.66 -1.34
N LYS A 583 -12.99 4.71 -2.48
CA LYS A 583 -14.40 5.08 -2.63
C LYS A 583 -15.23 3.86 -3.00
N LYS A 584 -16.55 4.02 -2.99
CA LYS A 584 -17.50 2.96 -3.36
C LYS A 584 -17.23 2.42 -4.77
N GLU A 585 -16.93 3.31 -5.72
CA GLU A 585 -16.67 2.91 -7.11
C GLU A 585 -15.43 2.01 -7.23
N ASP A 586 -14.44 2.15 -6.33
CA ASP A 586 -13.23 1.33 -6.35
C ASP A 586 -13.53 -0.13 -5.97
N PHE A 587 -14.45 -0.36 -5.02
CA PHE A 587 -14.95 -1.70 -4.70
C PHE A 587 -15.73 -2.31 -5.86
N GLU A 588 -16.62 -1.53 -6.50
CA GLU A 588 -17.40 -2.01 -7.64
C GLU A 588 -16.53 -2.38 -8.84
N ASN A 589 -15.51 -1.56 -9.14
CA ASN A 589 -14.53 -1.85 -10.18
C ASN A 589 -13.69 -3.09 -9.85
N SER A 590 -13.27 -3.25 -8.60
CA SER A 590 -12.50 -4.42 -8.15
C SER A 590 -13.35 -5.71 -8.21
N ASN A 591 -14.61 -5.66 -7.78
CA ASN A 591 -15.53 -6.79 -7.88
C ASN A 591 -15.78 -7.19 -9.33
N ARG A 592 -15.91 -6.20 -10.23
CA ARG A 592 -16.02 -6.45 -11.66
C ARG A 592 -14.79 -7.17 -12.20
N SER A 593 -13.59 -6.72 -11.86
CA SER A 593 -12.33 -7.37 -12.27
C SER A 593 -12.21 -8.80 -11.76
N LEU A 594 -12.65 -9.07 -10.53
CA LEU A 594 -12.71 -10.41 -9.95
C LEU A 594 -13.64 -11.32 -10.75
N ILE A 595 -14.85 -10.84 -11.06
CA ILE A 595 -15.83 -11.58 -11.85
C ILE A 595 -15.37 -11.78 -13.31
N SER A 596 -14.73 -10.79 -13.92
CA SER A 596 -14.26 -10.88 -15.31
C SER A 596 -12.92 -11.61 -15.49
N GLY A 597 -12.30 -12.09 -14.40
CA GLY A 597 -11.01 -12.79 -14.44
C GLY A 597 -9.80 -11.88 -14.74
N THR A 598 -9.96 -10.56 -14.65
CA THR A 598 -8.87 -9.59 -14.90
C THR A 598 -8.19 -9.11 -13.62
N TYR A 599 -8.71 -9.51 -12.45
CA TYR A 599 -8.05 -9.27 -11.18
C TYR A 599 -6.79 -10.14 -11.06
N ARG A 600 -5.69 -9.55 -10.58
CA ARG A 600 -4.42 -10.25 -10.39
C ARG A 600 -4.57 -11.33 -9.31
N GLY A 601 -4.44 -12.59 -9.72
CA GLY A 601 -4.41 -13.71 -8.78
C GLY A 601 -3.09 -13.81 -8.01
N LEU A 602 -3.08 -14.63 -6.96
CA LEU A 602 -1.90 -15.00 -6.17
C LEU A 602 -2.09 -16.45 -5.72
N ASP A 603 -1.10 -17.30 -5.96
CA ASP A 603 -1.13 -18.72 -5.63
C ASP A 603 0.26 -19.20 -5.24
N ASN A 604 0.35 -20.36 -4.62
CA ASN A 604 1.63 -21.06 -4.43
C ASN A 604 1.79 -22.14 -5.52
N LEU A 605 3.02 -22.40 -5.94
CA LEU A 605 3.29 -23.51 -6.86
C LEU A 605 3.07 -24.84 -6.14
N LYS A 606 2.21 -25.70 -6.68
CA LYS A 606 2.01 -27.04 -6.15
C LYS A 606 3.10 -27.99 -6.62
N VAL A 607 3.60 -28.84 -5.73
CA VAL A 607 4.48 -29.97 -6.05
C VAL A 607 3.66 -31.26 -5.92
N SER A 608 3.72 -32.11 -6.94
CA SER A 608 3.12 -33.44 -6.91
C SER A 608 4.21 -34.51 -6.91
N LYS A 609 4.09 -35.52 -6.04
CA LYS A 609 5.03 -36.64 -5.97
C LYS A 609 4.29 -37.96 -5.75
N VAL A 610 4.54 -38.95 -6.61
CA VAL A 610 4.03 -40.31 -6.39
C VAL A 610 4.83 -40.95 -5.26
N ILE A 611 4.12 -41.50 -4.28
CA ILE A 611 4.73 -42.26 -3.18
C ILE A 611 4.84 -43.72 -3.61
N ASP A 612 6.05 -44.28 -3.48
CA ASP A 612 6.28 -45.70 -3.72
C ASP A 612 5.45 -46.56 -2.75
N SER A 613 4.53 -47.34 -3.31
CA SER A 613 3.65 -48.24 -2.57
C SER A 613 4.39 -49.38 -1.85
N GLY A 614 5.65 -49.66 -2.23
CA GLY A 614 6.54 -50.59 -1.53
C GLY A 614 6.85 -50.17 -0.09
N TYR A 615 6.64 -48.89 0.25
CA TYR A 615 6.75 -48.35 1.59
C TYR A 615 5.94 -49.15 2.64
N TRP A 616 4.74 -49.58 2.31
CA TRP A 616 3.84 -50.32 3.21
C TRP A 616 4.35 -51.71 3.59
N LEU A 617 5.26 -52.27 2.78
CA LEU A 617 5.84 -53.59 3.00
C LEU A 617 7.01 -53.55 3.99
N SER A 618 7.71 -52.41 4.07
CA SER A 618 8.95 -52.23 4.83
C SER A 618 8.83 -51.35 6.08
N SER A 619 7.68 -50.69 6.29
CA SER A 619 7.49 -49.72 7.37
C SER A 619 6.96 -50.30 8.69
N ASN A 620 7.26 -49.60 9.79
CA ASN A 620 6.92 -49.94 11.18
C ASN A 620 5.58 -49.32 11.66
N HIS A 621 4.54 -49.25 10.82
CA HIS A 621 3.21 -48.82 11.27
C HIS A 621 2.35 -50.00 11.74
N SER A 622 1.43 -49.74 12.68
CA SER A 622 0.70 -50.75 13.46
C SER A 622 -0.40 -51.50 12.70
N ASN A 623 -0.82 -51.02 11.52
CA ASN A 623 -1.89 -51.62 10.73
C ASN A 623 -1.46 -51.91 9.29
N LYS A 624 -0.92 -53.11 9.04
CA LYS A 624 -0.48 -53.56 7.69
C LYS A 624 -1.63 -54.05 6.79
N LEU A 625 -2.83 -54.20 7.35
CA LEU A 625 -3.98 -54.82 6.67
C LEU A 625 -4.95 -53.80 6.06
N SER A 626 -4.88 -52.52 6.43
CA SER A 626 -5.74 -51.46 5.86
C SER A 626 -4.91 -50.22 5.58
N LYS A 627 -4.73 -49.90 4.29
CA LYS A 627 -3.95 -48.73 3.83
C LYS A 627 -4.66 -47.40 4.12
N TRP A 628 -5.99 -47.38 4.05
CA TRP A 628 -6.83 -46.24 4.43
C TRP A 628 -8.19 -46.71 4.95
N ILE A 629 -8.86 -45.89 5.78
CA ILE A 629 -10.22 -46.13 6.31
C ILE A 629 -11.02 -44.83 6.45
N ASN A 630 -12.35 -44.92 6.36
CA ASN A 630 -13.29 -43.89 6.81
C ASN A 630 -13.76 -44.24 8.24
N TYR A 631 -13.50 -43.37 9.22
CA TYR A 631 -13.75 -43.62 10.64
C TYR A 631 -14.18 -42.35 11.39
N GLN A 632 -15.36 -42.37 12.01
CA GLN A 632 -15.85 -41.35 12.95
C GLN A 632 -15.72 -39.88 12.48
N GLY A 633 -15.99 -39.61 11.19
CA GLY A 633 -15.91 -38.26 10.63
C GLY A 633 -14.53 -37.89 10.07
N ASP A 634 -13.57 -38.81 10.11
CA ASP A 634 -12.25 -38.69 9.52
C ASP A 634 -11.99 -39.75 8.44
N VAL A 635 -11.09 -39.42 7.53
CA VAL A 635 -10.39 -40.39 6.69
C VAL A 635 -8.96 -40.52 7.18
N VAL A 636 -8.55 -41.74 7.49
CA VAL A 636 -7.22 -42.07 8.03
C VAL A 636 -6.43 -42.85 6.99
N VAL A 637 -5.20 -42.42 6.71
CA VAL A 637 -4.21 -43.14 5.90
C VAL A 637 -3.06 -43.57 6.81
N TYR A 638 -2.75 -44.86 6.87
CA TYR A 638 -1.84 -45.47 7.84
C TYR A 638 -0.33 -45.44 7.46
N LEU A 639 0.28 -44.28 7.24
CA LEU A 639 1.69 -44.18 6.81
C LEU A 639 2.55 -43.40 7.82
N ASN A 640 3.89 -43.51 7.75
CA ASN A 640 4.77 -42.55 8.42
C ASN A 640 4.88 -41.30 7.55
N SER A 641 4.17 -40.25 7.95
CA SER A 641 4.13 -38.99 7.20
C SER A 641 5.47 -38.26 7.28
N VAL A 642 6.21 -38.43 8.39
CA VAL A 642 7.47 -37.74 8.65
C VAL A 642 8.57 -38.21 7.69
N ASP A 643 8.71 -39.53 7.51
CA ASP A 643 9.70 -40.11 6.59
C ASP A 643 9.41 -39.74 5.13
N LEU A 644 8.13 -39.54 4.80
CA LEU A 644 7.65 -39.22 3.46
C LEU A 644 7.61 -37.71 3.18
N GLY A 645 7.90 -36.87 4.19
CA GLY A 645 7.86 -35.41 4.06
C GLY A 645 6.45 -34.84 3.93
N ILE A 646 5.42 -35.57 4.40
CA ILE A 646 4.02 -35.13 4.38
C ILE A 646 3.73 -34.36 5.67
N GLY A 647 3.44 -33.07 5.53
CA GLY A 647 3.13 -32.15 6.61
C GLY A 647 1.64 -31.95 6.86
N ASN A 648 1.31 -31.26 7.95
CA ASN A 648 -0.05 -30.76 8.16
C ASN A 648 -0.34 -29.64 7.12
N GLY A 649 -1.57 -29.58 6.61
CA GLY A 649 -1.99 -28.64 5.57
C GLY A 649 -1.78 -29.13 4.14
N ASP A 650 -0.97 -30.17 3.93
CA ASP A 650 -0.74 -30.80 2.63
C ASP A 650 -2.02 -31.48 2.09
N SER A 651 -1.93 -32.08 0.89
CA SER A 651 -2.96 -32.93 0.32
C SER A 651 -2.40 -34.30 -0.11
N LEU A 652 -3.26 -35.31 -0.06
CA LEU A 652 -2.98 -36.67 -0.55
C LEU A 652 -4.07 -37.10 -1.52
N ILE A 653 -3.70 -37.56 -2.72
CA ILE A 653 -4.62 -38.28 -3.60
C ILE A 653 -4.44 -39.77 -3.34
N VAL A 654 -5.54 -40.43 -3.00
CA VAL A 654 -5.61 -41.87 -2.78
C VAL A 654 -6.21 -42.53 -4.01
N ILE A 655 -5.48 -43.49 -4.59
CA ILE A 655 -5.87 -44.23 -5.79
C ILE A 655 -6.04 -45.70 -5.39
N ASP A 656 -7.27 -46.19 -5.32
CA ASP A 656 -7.59 -47.58 -4.97
C ASP A 656 -8.15 -48.31 -6.21
N PHE A 657 -7.25 -48.92 -6.99
CA PHE A 657 -7.59 -49.56 -8.26
C PHE A 657 -8.54 -50.74 -8.09
N THR A 658 -8.45 -51.48 -6.98
CA THR A 658 -9.35 -52.62 -6.74
C THR A 658 -10.80 -52.17 -6.51
N LYS A 659 -11.00 -50.96 -5.96
CA LYS A 659 -12.34 -50.38 -5.75
C LYS A 659 -12.78 -49.46 -6.89
N ASN A 660 -11.90 -49.16 -7.84
CA ASN A 660 -12.12 -48.17 -8.90
C ASN A 660 -12.52 -46.79 -8.33
N ILE A 661 -11.83 -46.34 -7.28
CA ILE A 661 -12.07 -45.03 -6.67
C ILE A 661 -10.78 -44.22 -6.58
N ILE A 662 -10.92 -42.91 -6.77
CA ILE A 662 -9.87 -41.92 -6.57
C ILE A 662 -10.47 -40.76 -5.78
N PHE A 663 -9.81 -40.34 -4.71
CA PHE A 663 -10.25 -39.19 -3.93
C PHE A 663 -9.04 -38.40 -3.40
N ARG A 664 -9.20 -37.09 -3.30
CA ARG A 664 -8.23 -36.19 -2.69
C ARG A 664 -8.64 -35.93 -1.25
N LEU A 665 -7.69 -36.08 -0.34
CA LEU A 665 -7.71 -35.59 1.02
C LEU A 665 -6.98 -34.26 1.03
N SER A 666 -7.66 -33.18 1.40
CA SER A 666 -7.02 -31.87 1.55
C SER A 666 -6.94 -31.44 3.00
N ASN A 667 -6.07 -30.47 3.31
CA ASN A 667 -5.92 -29.93 4.66
C ASN A 667 -5.62 -31.05 5.67
N LEU A 668 -4.62 -31.89 5.34
CA LEU A 668 -4.22 -33.01 6.19
C LEU A 668 -3.86 -32.53 7.59
N TYR A 669 -4.21 -33.31 8.59
CA TYR A 669 -3.88 -33.02 9.98
C TYR A 669 -3.49 -34.30 10.71
N ASP A 670 -2.89 -34.15 11.90
CA ASP A 670 -2.35 -35.28 12.68
C ASP A 670 -1.36 -36.13 11.86
N CYS A 671 -0.53 -35.45 11.06
CA CYS A 671 0.56 -36.06 10.30
C CYS A 671 1.67 -36.51 11.27
N ASN A 672 1.81 -37.81 11.47
CA ASN A 672 2.73 -38.40 12.43
C ASN A 672 3.40 -39.69 11.89
N VAL A 673 4.12 -40.40 12.76
CA VAL A 673 4.90 -41.59 12.40
C VAL A 673 4.07 -42.84 12.06
N SER A 674 2.74 -42.79 12.10
CA SER A 674 1.86 -43.95 11.89
C SER A 674 0.59 -43.66 11.13
N THR A 675 0.13 -42.41 11.11
CA THR A 675 -1.08 -42.01 10.42
C THR A 675 -0.98 -40.60 9.85
N VAL A 676 -1.83 -40.35 8.86
CA VAL A 676 -2.28 -39.04 8.41
C VAL A 676 -3.81 -39.03 8.45
N LYS A 677 -4.41 -37.91 8.85
CA LYS A 677 -5.87 -37.75 8.90
C LYS A 677 -6.34 -36.60 8.03
N CYS A 678 -7.61 -36.66 7.67
CA CYS A 678 -8.34 -35.63 6.95
C CYS A 678 -9.78 -35.64 7.44
N LEU A 679 -10.36 -34.47 7.67
CA LEU A 679 -11.77 -34.38 8.02
C LEU A 679 -12.60 -34.84 6.84
N LEU A 680 -13.72 -35.54 7.06
CA LEU A 680 -14.61 -35.98 5.99
C LEU A 680 -15.11 -34.82 5.11
N SER A 681 -15.21 -33.62 5.67
CA SER A 681 -15.56 -32.38 4.95
C SER A 681 -14.50 -31.89 3.96
N ASP A 682 -13.25 -32.37 4.10
CA ASP A 682 -12.10 -32.03 3.24
C ASP A 682 -11.75 -33.18 2.27
N VAL A 683 -12.70 -34.10 2.03
CA VAL A 683 -12.56 -35.22 1.09
C VAL A 683 -13.27 -34.90 -0.21
N PHE A 684 -12.52 -34.97 -1.32
CA PHE A 684 -12.99 -34.64 -2.66
C PHE A 684 -12.90 -35.88 -3.55
N PRO A 685 -14.03 -36.53 -3.87
CA PRO A 685 -14.04 -37.62 -4.85
C PRO A 685 -13.61 -37.08 -6.22
N LEU A 686 -12.62 -37.73 -6.84
CA LEU A 686 -12.17 -37.45 -8.21
C LEU A 686 -12.73 -38.49 -9.18
N GLN A 687 -12.84 -39.74 -8.75
CA GLN A 687 -13.43 -40.84 -9.51
C GLN A 687 -14.15 -41.82 -8.58
N GLY A 688 -15.30 -42.32 -9.03
CA GLY A 688 -16.12 -43.26 -8.27
C GLY A 688 -16.85 -42.60 -7.10
N VAL A 689 -17.54 -43.43 -6.32
CA VAL A 689 -18.32 -42.98 -5.14
C VAL A 689 -17.50 -43.21 -3.88
N PHE A 690 -17.30 -42.16 -3.08
CA PHE A 690 -16.63 -42.28 -1.80
C PHE A 690 -17.49 -43.08 -0.81
N PRO A 691 -16.96 -44.12 -0.13
CA PRO A 691 -17.77 -44.98 0.71
C PRO A 691 -18.22 -44.30 2.01
N THR A 692 -19.50 -44.45 2.33
CA THR A 692 -20.18 -43.81 3.47
C THR A 692 -20.12 -44.60 4.79
N GLY A 693 -19.46 -45.77 4.81
CA GLY A 693 -19.26 -46.61 6.00
C GLY A 693 -17.81 -47.03 6.21
N SER A 694 -17.52 -47.75 7.31
CA SER A 694 -16.19 -48.28 7.65
C SER A 694 -15.67 -49.22 6.55
N GLY A 695 -14.95 -48.70 5.57
CA GLY A 695 -14.39 -49.48 4.47
C GLY A 695 -12.91 -49.82 4.70
N SER A 696 -12.56 -51.10 4.71
CA SER A 696 -11.17 -51.60 4.69
C SER A 696 -10.56 -51.47 3.29
N ALA A 697 -9.32 -51.00 3.17
CA ALA A 697 -8.63 -50.86 1.88
C ALA A 697 -8.23 -52.21 1.25
N SER A 698 -8.06 -52.16 -0.08
CA SER A 698 -7.71 -53.28 -0.97
C SER A 698 -6.19 -53.47 -1.14
N GLY A 699 -5.79 -54.46 -1.95
CA GLY A 699 -4.39 -54.84 -2.18
C GLY A 699 -3.54 -53.80 -2.92
N THR A 700 -4.08 -53.07 -3.89
CA THR A 700 -3.29 -52.14 -4.74
C THR A 700 -3.76 -50.71 -4.57
N VAL A 701 -2.97 -49.92 -3.82
CA VAL A 701 -3.23 -48.50 -3.56
C VAL A 701 -1.96 -47.71 -3.83
N TYR A 702 -2.11 -46.61 -4.56
CA TYR A 702 -1.07 -45.61 -4.77
C TYR A 702 -1.46 -44.30 -4.09
N LEU A 703 -0.45 -43.51 -3.76
CA LEU A 703 -0.62 -42.20 -3.16
C LEU A 703 0.13 -41.16 -3.97
N ILE A 704 -0.47 -39.98 -4.13
CA ILE A 704 0.21 -38.80 -4.65
C ILE A 704 0.18 -37.75 -3.56
N HIS A 705 1.37 -37.35 -3.11
CA HIS A 705 1.56 -36.24 -2.21
C HIS A 705 1.54 -34.94 -3.00
N GLU A 706 0.65 -34.03 -2.59
CA GLU A 706 0.58 -32.68 -3.09
C GLU A 706 0.94 -31.70 -1.95
N SER A 707 2.03 -30.96 -2.09
CA SER A 707 2.43 -29.87 -1.20
C SER A 707 2.56 -28.56 -1.97
N ASN A 708 2.72 -27.44 -1.27
CA ASN A 708 2.98 -26.15 -1.90
C ASN A 708 4.46 -25.77 -1.72
N LEU A 709 5.05 -25.16 -2.74
CA LEU A 709 6.26 -24.36 -2.56
C LEU A 709 5.91 -23.10 -1.78
N ASP A 710 6.82 -22.68 -0.91
CA ASP A 710 6.64 -21.52 -0.04
C ASP A 710 6.80 -20.18 -0.78
N ASN A 711 6.98 -20.18 -2.10
CA ASN A 711 7.03 -18.98 -2.93
C ASN A 711 5.69 -18.74 -3.65
N SER A 712 5.26 -17.47 -3.65
CA SER A 712 4.02 -17.06 -4.33
C SER A 712 4.28 -16.78 -5.80
N ILE A 713 3.23 -16.94 -6.61
CA ILE A 713 3.16 -16.55 -8.02
C ILE A 713 1.90 -15.73 -8.23
N GLY A 714 2.08 -14.56 -8.85
CA GLY A 714 0.98 -13.68 -9.23
C GLY A 714 0.47 -13.92 -10.65
N ASP A 715 -0.85 -13.85 -10.85
CA ASP A 715 -1.52 -13.85 -12.15
C ASP A 715 -1.19 -15.05 -13.06
N GLY A 716 -0.75 -14.84 -14.32
CA GLY A 716 -0.51 -15.92 -15.27
C GLY A 716 0.64 -16.86 -14.85
N LEU A 717 0.49 -18.15 -15.10
CA LEU A 717 1.56 -19.14 -14.95
C LEU A 717 1.55 -20.16 -16.09
N TYR A 718 2.73 -20.71 -16.39
CA TYR A 718 2.88 -21.85 -17.29
C TYR A 718 2.81 -23.13 -16.45
N HIS A 719 1.60 -23.67 -16.35
CA HIS A 719 1.28 -24.80 -15.49
C HIS A 719 1.69 -26.11 -16.14
N THR A 720 2.08 -27.08 -15.30
CA THR A 720 2.45 -28.43 -15.74
C THR A 720 1.48 -29.45 -15.15
N ASP A 721 0.90 -30.26 -16.02
CA ASP A 721 0.10 -31.43 -15.65
C ASP A 721 0.85 -32.69 -16.11
N VAL A 722 0.99 -33.67 -15.23
CA VAL A 722 1.54 -34.99 -15.58
C VAL A 722 0.40 -35.99 -15.63
N GLN A 723 0.32 -36.72 -16.73
CA GLN A 723 -0.66 -37.75 -17.00
C GLN A 723 0.04 -39.10 -17.21
N GLY A 724 -0.45 -40.12 -16.52
CA GLY A 724 0.09 -41.46 -16.59
C GLY A 724 -0.20 -42.26 -15.31
N GLY A 725 -0.07 -43.58 -15.41
CA GLY A 725 -0.24 -44.46 -14.26
C GLY A 725 0.84 -44.22 -13.19
N PRO A 726 0.51 -44.27 -11.89
CA PRO A 726 1.49 -44.06 -10.82
C PRO A 726 2.65 -45.06 -10.85
N ALA A 727 2.44 -46.28 -11.33
CA ALA A 727 3.48 -47.29 -11.43
C ALA A 727 4.54 -46.92 -12.49
N GLU A 728 4.09 -46.43 -13.64
CA GLU A 728 4.93 -45.97 -14.74
C GLU A 728 5.71 -44.72 -14.33
N ILE A 729 5.07 -43.78 -13.62
CA ILE A 729 5.74 -42.57 -13.09
C ILE A 729 6.89 -42.94 -12.15
N LEU A 730 6.72 -43.96 -11.30
CA LEU A 730 7.78 -44.43 -10.39
C LEU A 730 8.98 -45.05 -11.12
N LEU A 731 8.79 -45.53 -12.35
CA LEU A 731 9.86 -46.06 -13.20
C LEU A 731 10.56 -44.99 -14.05
N CYS A 732 10.03 -43.76 -14.05
CA CYS A 732 10.56 -42.65 -14.85
C CYS A 732 11.51 -41.78 -14.04
N ASP A 733 12.80 -41.80 -14.38
CA ASP A 733 13.84 -41.07 -13.64
C ASP A 733 13.60 -39.56 -13.58
N ASP A 734 13.00 -38.99 -14.63
CA ASP A 734 12.66 -37.56 -14.70
C ASP A 734 11.47 -37.18 -13.82
N LEU A 735 10.58 -38.10 -13.44
CA LEU A 735 9.32 -37.79 -12.74
C LEU A 735 9.18 -38.44 -11.35
N LYS A 736 9.91 -39.53 -11.06
CA LYS A 736 9.78 -40.31 -9.82
C LYS A 736 10.05 -39.51 -8.55
N ASN A 737 10.80 -38.42 -8.64
CA ASN A 737 11.12 -37.53 -7.51
C ASN A 737 10.08 -36.42 -7.29
N GLY A 738 9.05 -36.35 -8.15
CA GLY A 738 8.02 -35.32 -8.13
C GLY A 738 8.29 -34.16 -9.10
N TRP A 739 7.26 -33.40 -9.41
CA TRP A 739 7.28 -32.27 -10.33
C TRP A 739 6.47 -31.10 -9.77
N VAL A 740 6.75 -29.88 -10.24
CA VAL A 740 5.88 -28.72 -9.97
C VAL A 740 4.69 -28.79 -10.90
N GLY A 741 3.49 -29.00 -10.36
CA GLY A 741 2.28 -29.20 -11.15
C GLY A 741 1.25 -30.09 -10.47
N ASN A 742 0.24 -30.49 -11.24
CA ASN A 742 -0.77 -31.46 -10.82
C ASN A 742 -0.61 -32.79 -11.55
N TRP A 743 -1.26 -33.83 -11.00
CA TRP A 743 -1.49 -35.08 -11.70
C TRP A 743 -2.89 -35.11 -12.32
N ILE A 744 -3.00 -35.57 -13.56
CA ILE A 744 -4.27 -35.84 -14.23
C ILE A 744 -4.73 -37.27 -13.88
N HIS A 745 -5.87 -37.36 -13.20
CA HIS A 745 -6.43 -38.64 -12.75
C HIS A 745 -7.10 -39.45 -13.87
N ASP A 746 -7.52 -38.80 -14.96
CA ASP A 746 -8.04 -39.48 -16.14
C ASP A 746 -6.89 -40.06 -16.96
N ILE A 747 -6.52 -41.29 -16.62
CA ILE A 747 -5.36 -41.97 -17.21
C ILE A 747 -5.72 -42.65 -18.55
N PRO A 748 -4.75 -42.75 -19.49
CA PRO A 748 -4.93 -43.44 -20.76
C PRO A 748 -5.17 -44.94 -20.57
N ASP A 749 -5.94 -45.54 -21.46
CA ASP A 749 -6.23 -46.99 -21.49
C ASP A 749 -6.00 -47.62 -22.88
N GLY A 750 -5.43 -46.88 -23.82
CA GLY A 750 -5.24 -47.29 -25.21
C GLY A 750 -6.47 -47.10 -26.11
N ILE A 751 -7.58 -46.55 -25.60
CA ILE A 751 -8.83 -46.32 -26.34
C ILE A 751 -9.37 -44.89 -26.09
N LYS A 752 -9.12 -44.32 -24.91
CA LYS A 752 -9.52 -42.95 -24.58
C LYS A 752 -8.77 -41.93 -25.42
N ASP A 753 -9.56 -41.00 -25.94
CA ASP A 753 -9.05 -39.92 -26.79
C ASP A 753 -9.08 -38.55 -26.13
N LEU A 754 -9.90 -38.34 -25.10
CA LEU A 754 -10.22 -37.02 -24.57
C LEU A 754 -9.81 -36.93 -23.10
N PHE A 755 -8.99 -35.95 -22.75
CA PHE A 755 -8.46 -35.78 -21.40
C PHE A 755 -8.62 -34.34 -20.92
N GLU A 756 -9.01 -34.19 -19.64
CA GLU A 756 -9.24 -32.88 -19.02
C GLU A 756 -7.97 -32.33 -18.36
N LEU A 757 -7.66 -31.06 -18.64
CA LEU A 757 -6.62 -30.32 -17.93
C LEU A 757 -7.12 -29.93 -16.53
N THR A 758 -6.22 -29.90 -15.55
CA THR A 758 -6.60 -29.70 -14.14
C THR A 758 -6.96 -28.25 -13.78
N ARG A 759 -6.37 -27.27 -14.48
CA ARG A 759 -6.62 -25.84 -14.29
C ARG A 759 -7.31 -25.22 -15.51
N PRO A 760 -8.05 -24.09 -15.36
CA PRO A 760 -8.62 -23.37 -16.48
C PRO A 760 -7.55 -22.95 -17.47
N TYR A 761 -7.64 -23.44 -18.71
CA TYR A 761 -6.77 -22.98 -19.80
C TYR A 761 -7.07 -21.52 -20.19
N THR A 762 -6.03 -20.71 -20.35
CA THR A 762 -6.13 -19.27 -20.70
C THR A 762 -5.23 -18.86 -21.87
N GLY A 763 -4.60 -19.83 -22.57
CA GLY A 763 -3.71 -19.55 -23.71
C GLY A 763 -4.43 -19.24 -25.03
N ILE A 764 -3.66 -19.19 -26.12
CA ILE A 764 -4.15 -18.75 -27.45
C ILE A 764 -4.87 -19.82 -28.30
N GLY A 765 -4.99 -21.03 -27.78
CA GLY A 765 -5.65 -22.21 -28.36
C GLY A 765 -4.69 -23.30 -28.88
N THR A 766 -3.44 -22.95 -29.22
CA THR A 766 -2.48 -23.84 -29.92
C THR A 766 -1.09 -23.88 -29.27
N ASP A 767 -0.98 -23.43 -28.02
CA ASP A 767 0.26 -23.22 -27.27
C ASP A 767 0.49 -24.26 -26.15
N ILE A 768 -0.25 -25.37 -26.18
CA ILE A 768 -0.07 -26.46 -25.22
C ILE A 768 1.11 -27.30 -25.68
N THR A 769 2.15 -27.38 -24.85
CA THR A 769 3.27 -28.29 -25.08
C THR A 769 2.88 -29.68 -24.57
N CYS A 770 3.05 -30.69 -25.42
CA CYS A 770 2.93 -32.11 -25.10
C CYS A 770 4.33 -32.72 -25.14
N THR A 771 4.86 -33.16 -24.00
CA THR A 771 6.14 -33.90 -23.95
C THR A 771 5.87 -35.28 -23.36
N TYR A 772 6.11 -36.35 -24.13
CA TYR A 772 5.69 -37.70 -23.74
C TYR A 772 6.77 -38.76 -23.98
N THR A 773 6.62 -39.88 -23.28
CA THR A 773 7.49 -41.05 -23.37
C THR A 773 6.65 -42.34 -23.37
N LEU A 774 7.14 -43.34 -24.10
CA LEU A 774 6.56 -44.70 -24.16
C LEU A 774 7.47 -45.76 -23.50
N ASP A 775 8.64 -45.34 -23.01
CA ASP A 775 9.70 -46.21 -22.49
C ASP A 775 10.19 -45.74 -21.11
N ASN A 776 9.26 -45.18 -20.31
CA ASN A 776 9.50 -44.69 -18.94
C ASN A 776 10.62 -43.63 -18.85
N GLY A 777 10.73 -42.75 -19.84
CA GLY A 777 11.66 -41.63 -19.85
C GLY A 777 13.04 -41.93 -20.42
N ALA A 778 13.26 -43.12 -21.00
CA ALA A 778 14.51 -43.38 -21.71
C ALA A 778 14.62 -42.53 -22.99
N THR A 779 13.49 -42.26 -23.66
CA THR A 779 13.37 -41.28 -24.73
C THR A 779 12.12 -40.43 -24.56
N TRP A 780 12.21 -39.18 -24.99
CA TRP A 780 11.11 -38.22 -24.95
C TRP A 780 10.83 -37.63 -26.34
N THR A 781 9.55 -37.43 -26.63
CA THR A 781 9.09 -36.70 -27.81
C THR A 781 8.34 -35.46 -27.37
N LYS A 782 8.64 -34.31 -27.98
CA LYS A 782 7.91 -33.06 -27.78
C LYS A 782 7.10 -32.72 -29.02
N ASP A 783 5.86 -32.32 -28.80
CA ASP A 783 4.97 -31.76 -29.82
C ASP A 783 4.18 -30.56 -29.27
N LEU A 784 3.53 -29.81 -30.17
CA LEU A 784 2.52 -28.81 -29.83
C LEU A 784 1.13 -29.39 -30.10
N THR A 785 0.21 -29.17 -29.17
CA THR A 785 -1.17 -29.63 -29.29
C THR A 785 -2.13 -28.46 -29.09
N ALA A 786 -3.25 -28.49 -29.80
CA ALA A 786 -4.32 -27.52 -29.63
C ALA A 786 -5.27 -27.93 -28.51
N ILE A 787 -5.87 -26.95 -27.83
CA ILE A 787 -7.01 -27.23 -26.97
C ILE A 787 -8.17 -27.73 -27.84
N SER A 788 -8.59 -28.97 -27.65
CA SER A 788 -9.65 -29.59 -28.47
C SER A 788 -11.01 -28.99 -28.15
N SER A 789 -11.21 -28.56 -26.89
CA SER A 789 -12.36 -27.77 -26.50
C SER A 789 -12.03 -26.87 -25.32
N SER A 790 -11.97 -25.56 -25.55
CA SER A 790 -11.84 -24.57 -24.46
C SER A 790 -13.05 -24.59 -23.52
N LEU A 791 -14.23 -24.98 -24.03
CA LEU A 791 -15.47 -25.18 -23.27
C LEU A 791 -15.33 -26.35 -22.28
N ARG A 792 -14.77 -27.49 -22.71
CA ARG A 792 -14.61 -28.67 -21.86
C ARG A 792 -13.30 -28.68 -21.07
N ASN A 793 -12.36 -27.80 -21.40
CA ASN A 793 -11.00 -27.77 -20.86
C ASN A 793 -10.21 -29.05 -21.21
N THR A 794 -10.39 -29.55 -22.44
CA THR A 794 -9.88 -30.86 -22.86
C THR A 794 -8.91 -30.79 -24.02
N VAL A 795 -7.93 -31.69 -24.00
CA VAL A 795 -7.07 -32.06 -25.14
C VAL A 795 -7.48 -33.40 -25.72
N THR A 796 -7.14 -33.65 -26.98
CA THR A 796 -7.45 -34.89 -27.70
C THR A 796 -6.18 -35.53 -28.23
N VAL A 797 -5.96 -36.80 -27.87
CA VAL A 797 -4.89 -37.66 -28.36
C VAL A 797 -5.50 -38.99 -28.75
N THR A 798 -5.56 -39.30 -30.04
CA THR A 798 -6.19 -40.53 -30.53
C THR A 798 -5.45 -41.77 -30.05
N ASP A 799 -6.20 -42.73 -29.50
CA ASP A 799 -5.75 -44.04 -29.02
C ASP A 799 -4.52 -43.93 -28.10
N MET A 800 -4.54 -43.00 -27.14
CA MET A 800 -3.38 -42.74 -26.28
C MET A 800 -2.96 -44.02 -25.52
N PRO A 801 -1.74 -44.55 -25.75
CA PRO A 801 -1.30 -45.82 -25.17
C PRO A 801 -1.36 -45.84 -23.64
N ALA A 802 -1.80 -46.97 -23.07
CA ALA A 802 -1.97 -47.13 -21.62
C ALA A 802 -0.66 -46.94 -20.82
N ASN A 803 0.49 -47.21 -21.41
CA ASN A 803 1.81 -47.04 -20.80
C ASN A 803 2.45 -45.67 -21.08
N GLN A 804 1.77 -44.77 -21.78
CA GLN A 804 2.32 -43.45 -22.10
C GLN A 804 2.32 -42.55 -20.87
N LEU A 805 3.47 -41.94 -20.57
CA LEU A 805 3.57 -40.81 -19.66
C LEU A 805 3.60 -39.53 -20.48
N THR A 806 2.82 -38.52 -20.09
CA THR A 806 2.75 -37.24 -20.80
C THR A 806 2.79 -36.07 -19.83
N ILE A 807 3.59 -35.09 -20.19
CA ILE A 807 3.70 -33.79 -19.55
C ILE A 807 2.98 -32.78 -20.44
N TRP A 808 1.87 -32.24 -19.93
CA TRP A 808 1.11 -31.16 -20.54
C TRP A 808 1.55 -29.85 -19.92
N GLN A 809 1.97 -28.89 -20.73
CA GLN A 809 2.29 -27.55 -20.25
C GLN A 809 1.48 -26.48 -20.96
N TYR A 810 0.82 -25.61 -20.21
CA TYR A 810 -0.15 -24.65 -20.74
C TYR A 810 -0.30 -23.40 -19.87
N GLN A 811 -0.82 -22.33 -20.47
CA GLN A 811 -1.11 -21.09 -19.74
C GLN A 811 -2.39 -21.22 -18.91
N THR A 812 -2.30 -20.79 -17.66
CA THR A 812 -3.44 -20.65 -16.74
C THR A 812 -3.23 -19.43 -15.83
N GLN A 813 -4.17 -19.15 -14.93
CA GLN A 813 -4.12 -18.03 -14.00
C GLN A 813 -4.13 -18.51 -12.54
N ALA A 814 -3.44 -17.77 -11.68
CA ALA A 814 -3.44 -17.91 -10.24
C ALA A 814 -4.84 -17.65 -9.66
N ASN A 815 -5.09 -18.18 -8.46
CA ASN A 815 -6.35 -17.98 -7.76
C ASN A 815 -6.56 -16.50 -7.41
N VAL A 816 -7.79 -16.01 -7.58
CA VAL A 816 -8.14 -14.60 -7.29
C VAL A 816 -8.76 -14.41 -5.91
N THR A 817 -9.14 -15.51 -5.27
CA THR A 817 -9.63 -15.55 -3.89
C THR A 817 -8.91 -16.63 -3.07
N LYS A 818 -8.89 -16.45 -1.76
CA LYS A 818 -8.43 -17.41 -0.76
C LYS A 818 -9.52 -17.61 0.29
N LYS A 819 -9.56 -18.80 0.90
CA LYS A 819 -10.48 -19.10 2.01
C LYS A 819 -10.30 -18.07 3.14
N ALA A 820 -11.41 -17.64 3.74
CA ALA A 820 -11.40 -16.61 4.77
C ALA A 820 -12.51 -16.84 5.81
N LEU A 821 -12.37 -16.21 6.98
CA LEU A 821 -13.42 -16.16 7.98
C LEU A 821 -14.51 -15.17 7.57
N ASN A 822 -15.75 -15.44 7.98
CA ASN A 822 -16.85 -14.49 7.92
C ASN A 822 -16.61 -13.35 8.91
N VAL A 823 -16.68 -12.13 8.39
CA VAL A 823 -16.41 -10.89 9.12
C VAL A 823 -17.42 -9.82 8.73
N ALA A 824 -17.43 -8.73 9.49
CA ALA A 824 -18.41 -7.68 9.35
C ALA A 824 -18.35 -7.00 7.97
N PRO A 825 -19.49 -6.83 7.26
CA PRO A 825 -19.53 -6.00 6.07
C PRO A 825 -19.22 -4.53 6.38
N TYR A 826 -18.20 -3.99 5.73
CA TYR A 826 -17.85 -2.58 5.82
C TYR A 826 -18.92 -1.72 5.12
N GLY A 827 -19.47 -0.73 5.83
CA GLY A 827 -20.59 0.07 5.33
C GLY A 827 -21.96 -0.60 5.45
N PHE A 828 -22.08 -1.67 6.25
CA PHE A 828 -23.33 -2.38 6.50
C PHE A 828 -24.01 -2.82 5.17
N LEU A 829 -25.25 -2.41 4.92
CA LEU A 829 -25.99 -2.74 3.68
C LEU A 829 -25.35 -2.11 2.43
N GLU A 830 -24.69 -0.95 2.54
CA GLU A 830 -24.03 -0.32 1.39
C GLU A 830 -22.78 -1.09 0.95
N GLY A 831 -22.19 -1.85 1.87
CA GLY A 831 -21.09 -2.76 1.61
C GLY A 831 -21.50 -4.07 0.96
N MET A 832 -22.80 -4.33 0.82
CA MET A 832 -23.29 -5.56 0.23
C MET A 832 -23.44 -5.43 -1.27
N GLY A 833 -22.86 -6.38 -2.00
CA GLY A 833 -23.09 -6.55 -3.42
C GLY A 833 -24.30 -7.43 -3.71
N PRO A 834 -24.60 -7.63 -5.01
CA PRO A 834 -25.61 -8.59 -5.42
C PRO A 834 -25.10 -10.04 -5.31
N VAL A 835 -26.01 -11.00 -5.43
CA VAL A 835 -25.69 -12.43 -5.58
C VAL A 835 -25.35 -12.70 -7.03
N PHE A 836 -24.10 -13.08 -7.30
CA PHE A 836 -23.64 -13.47 -8.62
C PHE A 836 -23.69 -14.99 -8.78
N ILE A 837 -24.30 -15.46 -9.86
CA ILE A 837 -24.43 -16.89 -10.18
C ILE A 837 -23.82 -17.14 -11.54
N SER A 838 -23.05 -18.21 -11.69
CA SER A 838 -22.51 -18.59 -13.00
C SER A 838 -22.16 -20.07 -13.12
N SER A 839 -22.49 -20.63 -14.29
CA SER A 839 -21.99 -21.91 -14.81
C SER A 839 -21.04 -21.71 -16.02
N ARG A 840 -20.77 -20.45 -16.38
CA ARG A 840 -20.20 -20.08 -17.67
C ARG A 840 -18.70 -20.42 -17.78
N ALA A 841 -18.32 -21.07 -18.89
CA ALA A 841 -16.95 -21.51 -19.18
C ALA A 841 -16.03 -20.45 -19.83
N ARG A 842 -16.37 -19.16 -19.75
CA ARG A 842 -15.60 -18.09 -20.41
C ARG A 842 -14.61 -17.45 -19.45
N ALA A 843 -13.38 -17.22 -19.90
CA ALA A 843 -12.36 -16.56 -19.07
C ALA A 843 -12.80 -15.15 -18.65
N GLU A 844 -13.44 -14.43 -19.57
CA GLU A 844 -13.97 -13.07 -19.37
C GLU A 844 -15.22 -13.04 -18.49
N THR A 845 -15.71 -14.19 -18.01
CA THR A 845 -16.87 -14.28 -17.14
C THR A 845 -16.81 -15.48 -16.21
N ALA A 846 -16.45 -15.22 -14.96
CA ALA A 846 -16.62 -16.10 -13.81
C ALA A 846 -15.82 -17.41 -13.80
N ARG A 847 -15.19 -17.85 -14.89
CA ARG A 847 -14.47 -19.13 -14.91
C ARG A 847 -13.34 -19.17 -13.90
N ILE A 848 -12.56 -18.10 -13.81
CA ILE A 848 -11.42 -18.00 -12.86
C ILE A 848 -11.92 -17.82 -11.42
N LEU A 849 -12.90 -16.93 -11.20
CA LEU A 849 -13.53 -16.76 -9.88
C LEU A 849 -14.18 -18.06 -9.40
N GLY A 850 -14.95 -18.74 -10.25
CA GLY A 850 -15.58 -20.02 -9.94
C GLY A 850 -14.55 -21.10 -9.62
N TYR A 851 -13.49 -21.23 -10.42
CA TYR A 851 -12.38 -22.14 -10.10
C TYR A 851 -11.74 -21.80 -8.74
N SER A 852 -11.51 -20.50 -8.47
CA SER A 852 -10.93 -20.05 -7.20
C SER A 852 -11.82 -20.30 -5.98
N LEU A 853 -13.15 -20.29 -6.14
CA LEU A 853 -14.11 -20.52 -5.05
C LEU A 853 -14.37 -22.02 -4.80
N ILE A 854 -14.57 -22.81 -5.87
CA ILE A 854 -15.04 -24.21 -5.76
C ILE A 854 -14.05 -25.26 -6.29
N SER A 855 -12.85 -24.84 -6.73
CA SER A 855 -11.79 -25.73 -7.28
C SER A 855 -12.25 -26.62 -8.45
N LYS A 856 -13.22 -26.14 -9.24
CA LYS A 856 -13.77 -26.85 -10.41
C LYS A 856 -13.82 -25.92 -11.61
N VAL A 857 -13.37 -26.41 -12.76
CA VAL A 857 -13.45 -25.66 -14.01
C VAL A 857 -14.91 -25.65 -14.48
N LEU A 858 -15.47 -24.46 -14.71
CA LEU A 858 -16.82 -24.31 -15.25
C LEU A 858 -16.84 -24.67 -16.74
N LYS A 859 -17.85 -25.45 -17.18
CA LYS A 859 -17.89 -26.11 -18.51
C LYS A 859 -19.21 -25.88 -19.27
N SER A 860 -20.03 -24.91 -18.87
CA SER A 860 -21.27 -24.59 -19.57
C SER A 860 -21.15 -23.34 -20.45
N GLN A 861 -21.75 -23.37 -21.64
CA GLN A 861 -21.91 -22.20 -22.49
C GLN A 861 -23.16 -22.35 -23.37
N ASN A 862 -24.30 -21.96 -22.84
CA ASN A 862 -25.57 -21.93 -23.55
C ASN A 862 -25.59 -20.82 -24.60
N SER A 863 -26.34 -21.06 -25.69
CA SER A 863 -26.68 -20.00 -26.63
C SER A 863 -27.78 -19.12 -26.05
N SER A 864 -27.87 -17.87 -26.48
CA SER A 864 -28.90 -16.94 -26.01
C SER A 864 -30.35 -17.42 -26.26
N ALA A 865 -30.55 -18.40 -27.15
CA ALA A 865 -31.86 -18.99 -27.43
C ALA A 865 -32.27 -20.09 -26.43
N VAL A 866 -31.30 -20.72 -25.75
CA VAL A 866 -31.54 -21.77 -24.73
C VAL A 866 -31.74 -21.14 -23.36
N GLY A 867 -30.94 -20.12 -23.03
CA GLY A 867 -31.05 -19.36 -21.78
C GLY A 867 -29.74 -18.68 -21.39
N LYS A 868 -29.67 -18.21 -20.14
CA LYS A 868 -28.50 -17.51 -19.59
C LYS A 868 -27.64 -18.47 -18.76
N ASP A 869 -26.32 -18.35 -18.84
CA ASP A 869 -25.36 -19.13 -18.02
C ASP A 869 -24.89 -18.41 -16.75
N HIS A 870 -25.27 -17.15 -16.61
CA HIS A 870 -24.95 -16.35 -15.44
C HIS A 870 -26.09 -15.38 -15.17
N GLU A 871 -26.17 -14.92 -13.93
CA GLU A 871 -27.18 -13.98 -13.48
C GLU A 871 -26.67 -13.17 -12.28
N ILE A 872 -27.16 -11.94 -12.14
CA ILE A 872 -26.93 -11.08 -10.98
C ILE A 872 -28.29 -10.85 -10.33
N LEU A 873 -28.44 -11.30 -9.09
CA LEU A 873 -29.70 -11.23 -8.34
C LEU A 873 -29.57 -10.30 -7.13
N PRO A 874 -30.58 -9.46 -6.85
CA PRO A 874 -30.62 -8.70 -5.61
C PRO A 874 -30.96 -9.63 -4.44
N LEU A 875 -30.55 -9.21 -3.23
CA LEU A 875 -31.08 -9.80 -2.00
C LEU A 875 -32.54 -9.37 -1.81
N THR A 876 -33.41 -10.34 -1.51
CA THR A 876 -34.82 -10.10 -1.15
C THR A 876 -34.99 -9.98 0.36
N LYS A 877 -34.10 -10.62 1.13
CA LYS A 877 -33.96 -10.44 2.57
C LYS A 877 -32.48 -10.49 2.95
N THR A 878 -32.09 -9.69 3.92
CA THR A 878 -30.74 -9.72 4.51
C THR A 878 -30.85 -9.97 5.99
N GLN A 879 -30.02 -10.87 6.52
CA GLN A 879 -30.00 -11.23 7.94
C GLN A 879 -28.59 -11.09 8.50
N PHE A 880 -28.52 -10.42 9.65
CA PHE A 880 -27.32 -10.28 10.46
C PHE A 880 -27.53 -10.94 11.81
N GLY A 881 -26.43 -11.37 12.44
CA GLY A 881 -26.45 -11.80 13.83
C GLY A 881 -26.71 -10.65 14.80
N ASP A 882 -26.75 -10.97 16.09
CA ASP A 882 -26.89 -9.98 17.15
C ASP A 882 -25.86 -8.86 17.02
N GLY A 883 -26.29 -7.63 17.30
CA GLY A 883 -25.44 -6.43 17.11
C GLY A 883 -25.28 -5.98 15.65
N PHE A 884 -25.90 -6.68 14.69
CA PHE A 884 -25.78 -6.42 13.24
C PHE A 884 -24.34 -6.51 12.71
N GLU A 885 -23.49 -7.27 13.40
CA GLU A 885 -22.04 -7.25 13.13
C GLU A 885 -21.67 -8.14 11.95
N LYS A 886 -22.28 -9.32 11.78
CA LYS A 886 -21.90 -10.28 10.74
C LYS A 886 -23.12 -10.89 10.05
N LEU A 887 -22.94 -11.37 8.82
CA LEU A 887 -23.92 -12.23 8.16
C LEU A 887 -24.11 -13.51 8.97
N ILE A 888 -25.35 -13.97 9.08
CA ILE A 888 -25.74 -15.18 9.82
C ILE A 888 -26.49 -16.16 8.92
N SER A 889 -26.36 -17.44 9.24
CA SER A 889 -27.04 -18.55 8.58
C SER A 889 -27.44 -19.58 9.64
N ILE A 890 -28.48 -19.27 10.43
CA ILE A 890 -28.98 -20.15 11.50
C ILE A 890 -30.52 -20.21 11.46
N GLY A 891 -31.07 -21.41 11.29
CA GLY A 891 -32.52 -21.64 11.32
C GLY A 891 -33.25 -20.79 10.28
N THR A 892 -34.18 -19.94 10.72
CA THR A 892 -34.93 -18.99 9.87
C THR A 892 -34.20 -17.67 9.61
N PHE A 893 -33.07 -17.42 10.29
CA PHE A 893 -32.27 -16.21 10.14
C PHE A 893 -31.20 -16.44 9.07
N ILE A 894 -31.62 -16.31 7.81
CA ILE A 894 -30.76 -16.45 6.64
C ILE A 894 -31.13 -15.41 5.58
N SER A 895 -30.12 -14.89 4.87
CA SER A 895 -30.35 -13.96 3.76
C SER A 895 -30.92 -14.73 2.56
N GLU A 896 -31.80 -14.09 1.79
CA GLU A 896 -32.54 -14.69 0.68
C GLU A 896 -32.33 -13.89 -0.61
N HIS A 897 -32.46 -14.56 -1.76
CA HIS A 897 -32.49 -13.97 -3.09
C HIS A 897 -33.69 -14.49 -3.89
N SER A 898 -33.97 -13.90 -5.06
CA SER A 898 -34.97 -14.45 -5.98
C SER A 898 -34.52 -15.79 -6.57
N SER A 899 -35.45 -16.59 -7.10
CA SER A 899 -35.13 -17.88 -7.73
C SER A 899 -34.09 -17.75 -8.84
N ILE A 900 -33.18 -18.71 -8.92
CA ILE A 900 -32.16 -18.78 -9.96
C ILE A 900 -32.80 -19.11 -11.31
N GLY A 901 -32.40 -18.38 -12.37
CA GLY A 901 -32.91 -18.58 -13.73
C GLY A 901 -31.85 -18.98 -14.76
N ILE A 902 -30.68 -19.47 -14.36
CA ILE A 902 -29.67 -19.95 -15.31
C ILE A 902 -30.06 -21.30 -15.93
N ALA A 903 -29.78 -21.49 -17.21
CA ALA A 903 -30.14 -22.68 -17.97
C ALA A 903 -29.41 -23.94 -17.46
N PRO A 904 -29.91 -25.15 -17.76
CA PRO A 904 -29.19 -26.39 -17.53
C PRO A 904 -27.78 -26.37 -18.17
N PRO A 905 -26.81 -27.09 -17.61
CA PRO A 905 -25.45 -27.09 -18.15
C PRO A 905 -25.41 -27.75 -19.54
N THR A 906 -24.63 -27.17 -20.46
CA THR A 906 -24.43 -27.76 -21.81
C THR A 906 -23.63 -29.06 -21.79
N THR A 907 -22.97 -29.37 -20.67
CA THR A 907 -22.20 -30.60 -20.45
C THR A 907 -22.65 -31.24 -19.14
N ALA A 908 -22.91 -32.55 -19.14
CA ALA A 908 -23.51 -33.27 -18.01
C ALA A 908 -22.68 -33.26 -16.70
N ALA A 909 -21.42 -32.82 -16.77
CA ALA A 909 -20.48 -32.75 -15.65
C ALA A 909 -20.12 -31.30 -15.21
N SER A 910 -20.82 -30.27 -15.71
CA SER A 910 -20.52 -28.88 -15.31
C SER A 910 -21.16 -28.55 -13.96
N SER A 911 -20.34 -28.11 -13.01
CA SER A 911 -20.81 -27.40 -11.81
C SER A 911 -21.14 -25.94 -12.13
N ALA A 912 -21.84 -25.28 -11.20
CA ALA A 912 -22.01 -23.84 -11.13
C ALA A 912 -21.72 -23.35 -9.71
N PHE A 913 -21.77 -22.04 -9.48
CA PHE A 913 -21.69 -21.47 -8.15
C PHE A 913 -22.62 -20.27 -8.01
N LYS A 914 -23.00 -19.95 -6.77
CA LYS A 914 -23.55 -18.65 -6.38
C LYS A 914 -22.67 -18.01 -5.33
N ALA A 915 -22.49 -16.69 -5.39
CA ALA A 915 -21.66 -15.94 -4.47
C ALA A 915 -22.25 -14.57 -4.17
N LEU A 916 -22.43 -14.25 -2.88
CA LEU A 916 -22.74 -12.91 -2.41
C LEU A 916 -21.43 -12.18 -2.10
N SER A 917 -21.14 -11.11 -2.82
CA SER A 917 -19.99 -10.27 -2.52
C SER A 917 -20.29 -9.27 -1.41
N TYR A 918 -19.34 -9.01 -0.51
CA TYR A 918 -19.45 -7.95 0.49
C TYR A 918 -18.09 -7.35 0.82
N ASN A 919 -18.07 -6.04 1.01
CA ASN A 919 -16.87 -5.26 1.30
C ASN A 919 -16.43 -5.51 2.75
N VAL A 920 -15.14 -5.57 2.98
CA VAL A 920 -14.55 -5.82 4.30
C VAL A 920 -13.36 -4.89 4.49
N VAL A 921 -13.17 -4.44 5.73
CA VAL A 921 -11.98 -3.67 6.13
C VAL A 921 -11.28 -4.41 7.25
N ASP A 922 -9.98 -4.60 7.08
CA ASP A 922 -9.10 -5.25 8.04
C ASP A 922 -7.82 -4.44 8.14
N SER A 923 -7.50 -3.97 9.35
CA SER A 923 -6.35 -3.08 9.57
C SER A 923 -6.31 -1.86 8.64
N GLN A 924 -7.50 -1.32 8.31
CA GLN A 924 -7.74 -0.21 7.36
C GLN A 924 -7.40 -0.49 5.90
N GLN A 925 -7.06 -1.73 5.56
CA GLN A 925 -7.02 -2.21 4.19
C GLN A 925 -8.39 -2.76 3.79
N ALA A 926 -8.81 -2.46 2.58
CA ALA A 926 -10.07 -2.92 2.03
C ALA A 926 -9.92 -4.24 1.26
N PHE A 927 -10.93 -5.08 1.36
CA PHE A 927 -11.04 -6.35 0.63
C PHE A 927 -12.49 -6.57 0.18
N ILE A 928 -12.69 -7.52 -0.73
CA ILE A 928 -14.00 -8.09 -1.06
C ILE A 928 -14.01 -9.54 -0.59
N ASN A 929 -15.00 -9.86 0.23
CA ASN A 929 -15.33 -11.24 0.59
C ASN A 929 -16.47 -11.76 -0.29
N TYR A 930 -16.54 -13.08 -0.44
CA TYR A 930 -17.61 -13.81 -1.09
C TYR A 930 -18.12 -14.91 -0.15
N ALA A 931 -19.40 -14.88 0.20
CA ALA A 931 -20.09 -16.04 0.74
C ALA A 931 -20.63 -16.86 -0.43
N TYR A 932 -20.15 -18.10 -0.60
CA TYR A 932 -20.36 -18.88 -1.82
C TYR A 932 -20.87 -20.30 -1.55
N ILE A 933 -21.57 -20.85 -2.54
CA ILE A 933 -22.08 -22.23 -2.57
C ILE A 933 -21.87 -22.80 -3.98
N GLU A 934 -21.42 -24.07 -4.06
CA GLU A 934 -21.44 -24.86 -5.30
C GLU A 934 -22.88 -25.27 -5.64
N LEU A 935 -23.24 -25.20 -6.92
CA LEU A 935 -24.53 -25.64 -7.44
C LEU A 935 -24.34 -26.84 -8.38
N LYS A 936 -25.25 -27.81 -8.30
CA LYS A 936 -25.27 -29.02 -9.12
C LYS A 936 -26.63 -29.21 -9.78
N HIS A 937 -26.62 -29.42 -11.09
CA HIS A 937 -27.85 -29.65 -11.84
C HIS A 937 -28.22 -31.14 -11.83
N ASN A 938 -29.45 -31.49 -11.41
CA ASN A 938 -29.93 -32.88 -11.38
C ASN A 938 -30.66 -33.33 -12.66
N GLY A 939 -30.83 -32.41 -13.63
CA GLY A 939 -31.62 -32.62 -14.85
C GLY A 939 -32.91 -31.79 -14.90
N THR A 940 -33.38 -31.29 -13.76
CA THR A 940 -34.58 -30.44 -13.62
C THR A 940 -34.21 -29.04 -13.14
N ASP A 941 -33.37 -28.95 -12.10
CA ASP A 941 -32.96 -27.70 -11.48
C ASP A 941 -31.55 -27.79 -10.88
N TRP A 942 -31.06 -26.68 -10.31
CA TRP A 942 -29.71 -26.51 -9.74
C TRP A 942 -29.60 -26.83 -8.23
N GLY A 943 -30.66 -27.34 -7.59
CA GLY A 943 -30.68 -27.68 -6.16
C GLY A 943 -30.65 -26.47 -5.23
N ASP A 944 -31.06 -25.30 -5.72
CA ASP A 944 -30.94 -24.02 -5.02
C ASP A 944 -32.13 -23.72 -4.11
N ASP A 945 -31.87 -23.47 -2.83
CA ASP A 945 -32.88 -23.14 -1.82
C ASP A 945 -33.18 -21.62 -1.70
N SER A 946 -32.71 -20.81 -2.65
CA SER A 946 -32.83 -19.34 -2.66
C SER A 946 -32.24 -18.61 -1.45
N LYS A 947 -31.33 -19.25 -0.70
CA LYS A 947 -30.71 -18.68 0.52
C LYS A 947 -29.20 -18.53 0.42
N ILE A 948 -28.63 -17.58 1.16
CA ILE A 948 -27.18 -17.42 1.29
C ILE A 948 -26.71 -18.09 2.58
N HIS A 949 -26.12 -19.27 2.44
CA HIS A 949 -25.46 -19.97 3.54
C HIS A 949 -24.09 -19.38 3.82
N ILE A 950 -23.74 -19.31 5.10
CA ILE A 950 -22.48 -18.73 5.59
C ILE A 950 -21.72 -19.81 6.33
N ALA A 951 -20.49 -20.07 5.88
CA ALA A 951 -19.53 -20.90 6.58
C ALA A 951 -18.16 -20.22 6.56
N ASP A 952 -17.43 -20.32 7.65
CA ASP A 952 -16.03 -19.90 7.71
C ASP A 952 -15.18 -20.83 6.83
N ASN A 953 -14.24 -20.25 6.10
CA ASN A 953 -13.39 -20.98 5.17
C ASN A 953 -14.22 -21.78 4.14
N GLN A 954 -14.24 -23.11 4.26
CA GLN A 954 -15.01 -23.98 3.40
C GLN A 954 -15.45 -25.21 4.18
N THR A 955 -16.67 -25.67 3.90
CA THR A 955 -17.20 -26.97 4.33
C THR A 955 -18.14 -27.51 3.25
N THR A 956 -18.93 -28.53 3.58
CA THR A 956 -19.95 -29.11 2.71
C THR A 956 -21.33 -29.03 3.33
N MET A 957 -22.36 -29.03 2.48
CA MET A 957 -23.76 -29.18 2.87
C MET A 957 -24.52 -30.02 1.82
N LEU A 958 -25.75 -30.41 2.12
CA LEU A 958 -26.65 -31.00 1.12
C LEU A 958 -27.47 -29.89 0.44
N ASP A 959 -27.56 -29.95 -0.89
CA ASP A 959 -28.46 -29.11 -1.68
C ASP A 959 -29.92 -29.64 -1.65
N GLU A 960 -30.88 -28.92 -2.25
CA GLU A 960 -32.29 -29.37 -2.29
C GLU A 960 -32.49 -30.68 -3.06
N ASN A 961 -31.52 -31.05 -3.89
CA ASN A 961 -31.49 -32.29 -4.66
C ASN A 961 -30.82 -33.45 -3.91
N GLY A 962 -30.34 -33.22 -2.68
CA GLY A 962 -29.64 -34.22 -1.87
C GLY A 962 -28.19 -34.47 -2.29
N ASN A 963 -27.60 -33.63 -3.13
CA ASN A 963 -26.19 -33.69 -3.48
C ASN A 963 -25.34 -32.99 -2.43
N THR A 964 -24.18 -33.55 -2.09
CA THR A 964 -23.15 -32.84 -1.33
C THR A 964 -22.52 -31.75 -2.18
N VAL A 965 -22.56 -30.51 -1.72
CA VAL A 965 -22.02 -29.31 -2.36
C VAL A 965 -21.10 -28.53 -1.41
N LEU A 966 -20.16 -27.76 -1.97
CA LEU A 966 -19.30 -26.86 -1.18
C LEU A 966 -20.05 -25.61 -0.74
N VAL A 967 -19.75 -25.13 0.46
CA VAL A 967 -20.23 -23.85 1.01
C VAL A 967 -19.11 -23.19 1.81
N GLY A 968 -18.93 -21.88 1.69
CA GLY A 968 -17.80 -21.22 2.33
C GLY A 968 -17.79 -19.70 2.24
N THR A 969 -16.73 -19.13 2.79
CA THR A 969 -16.37 -17.72 2.69
C THR A 969 -14.95 -17.61 2.15
N ALA A 970 -14.78 -16.78 1.12
CA ALA A 970 -13.49 -16.47 0.53
C ALA A 970 -13.27 -14.94 0.49
N ARG A 971 -12.02 -14.51 0.38
CA ARG A 971 -11.60 -13.10 0.27
C ARG A 971 -10.70 -12.95 -0.96
N CYS A 972 -10.74 -11.81 -1.64
CA CYS A 972 -9.74 -11.51 -2.67
C CYS A 972 -8.31 -11.63 -2.12
N VAL A 973 -7.38 -12.09 -2.95
CA VAL A 973 -6.02 -12.47 -2.49
C VAL A 973 -5.18 -11.29 -1.98
N GLU A 974 -5.36 -10.13 -2.59
CA GLU A 974 -4.66 -8.87 -2.29
C GLU A 974 -5.63 -7.81 -1.76
N PRO A 975 -5.18 -6.86 -0.92
CA PRO A 975 -5.98 -5.71 -0.54
C PRO A 975 -6.17 -4.77 -1.74
N LEU A 976 -7.29 -4.05 -1.74
CA LEU A 976 -7.63 -3.07 -2.77
C LEU A 976 -6.91 -1.72 -2.55
N GLY A 977 -6.50 -1.44 -1.32
CA GLY A 977 -5.94 -0.17 -0.89
C GLY A 977 -6.41 0.24 0.51
N TRP A 978 -6.25 1.53 0.83
CA TRP A 978 -6.49 2.07 2.17
C TRP A 978 -7.83 2.78 2.28
N ILE A 979 -8.50 2.64 3.43
CA ILE A 979 -9.68 3.43 3.78
C ILE A 979 -9.25 4.69 4.54
N LYS A 980 -9.86 5.83 4.20
CA LYS A 980 -9.69 7.06 4.96
C LYS A 980 -10.65 7.02 6.14
N ASN A 981 -10.13 7.04 7.36
CA ASN A 981 -10.97 7.23 8.54
C ASN A 981 -11.51 8.66 8.53
N GLU A 982 -12.79 8.83 8.23
CA GLU A 982 -13.52 10.04 8.56
C GLU A 982 -13.70 10.04 10.08
N LYS A 983 -12.98 10.91 10.78
CA LYS A 983 -13.19 11.14 12.22
C LYS A 983 -14.46 11.93 12.45
#